data_AF-A0A413LDA2-F1
#
_entry.id   AF-A0A413LDA2-F1
#
_cell.length_a   1.000
_cell.length_b   1.000
_cell.length_c   1.000
_cell.angle_alpha   90.00
_cell.angle_beta   90.00
_cell.angle_gamma   90.00
#
_symmetry.space_group_name_H-M   'P 1'
#
loop_
_entity.id
_entity.type
_entity.pdbx_description
1 polymer ?
#
loop_
_entity_poly.entity_id
_entity_poly.type
_entity_poly.pdbx_seq_one_letter_code
_entity_poly.pdbx_strand_id
1 'polypeptide(L)'
;MRRTGLLICLLAGFAWFAVAEPLQLKKLTCEYAENPLGTDALTPVLGWQLESQARNQLQSAYEIQVSLNEDDLLNGKGLVWKSGKVNSRQNVNITYAGKKLKPFTRYYWRVRVYNQDGEVSGWSRTAWWETAMLSPADWKAEWIADGSNAPEKEEDFYKDDPAPLFRRDFQLRKPVREARLYIAGIGYYEASVNGKRVGDHVLDPGWTNYGKQILYSTYDITPLIASGKNTVGVMLGNGFYNPLPIRIFQPLREYLTIGRPCVKAQLRVLYTDGSVETVCTDESWKTATGPVMRNNVYLGEHYDARSEIPGWDTGTFDDSRWKQAVLVPKIPAGQLSAQMQPPVRVLEVIKPVRMTECRPGEFIFDMGQNFAGVARIKVRGPKGTTVKIRYGEDVYSDGSLNVMTSVAGQQKKVWNADWSMPGQPQTAWQEDVYTLKGEGEEIWSPRFTFHGFRYIEVTGWPDRPSLADIEGVRLSADLQKAGCFECSNPMLNRLDKVLDYTFHSNLFSVQSDCPAREKFGYGGDIVGTARTFCWFYDMENFYRKAIQDFANDQRPEGGMTETAPYNGIAAEGLGDDSGPVGWQLAFAFMQKQLYEYYGDLRTIRAFYPALRKQVEFLRSKAEGNRIRMCINDHESLEERIPALFATAHYYHHVILLAEFASLTKQTKDVQIYTQLASEIKEAFIKEFLKAGTGKVGNCTQAAQAFALFYDLIPENERAAAFDILLQAIDKWNGHVASGIFGVPAVLEVLRLNNRNDIAYEMVTKKDFPGWGHMLESGATTLWETWRYSDNVFSQNHPMFGSVGEWMYQSLGGITPAAPGFSKIMIKPQPAGDLNWVNCSYESVNGTIVSNWKKEGDTFELRVKIPANTTAQICLPSSTGSKIMESGCSLNVIQDIKNLGYVDGFTCLEVGSGDYTFVVGDK
;
A
#
# COMPACT_ATOMS: atom_id res chain seq x y z
N MET A 1 78.06 -29.88 -46.95
CA MET A 1 76.71 -30.51 -46.99
C MET A 1 76.08 -30.26 -45.62
N ARG A 2 75.20 -29.28 -45.33
CA ARG A 2 73.90 -28.85 -45.90
C ARG A 2 72.86 -29.96 -46.03
N ARG A 3 71.91 -30.00 -45.08
CA ARG A 3 70.43 -29.84 -45.26
C ARG A 3 69.75 -29.87 -43.87
N THR A 4 69.38 -28.72 -43.30
CA THR A 4 68.03 -28.10 -43.28
C THR A 4 66.85 -29.02 -42.96
N GLY A 5 66.23 -28.77 -41.80
CA GLY A 5 64.86 -29.14 -41.43
C GLY A 5 64.30 -28.07 -40.50
N LEU A 6 63.56 -27.12 -41.07
CA LEU A 6 62.92 -25.99 -40.39
C LEU A 6 61.51 -26.45 -39.96
N LEU A 7 61.22 -26.50 -38.66
CA LEU A 7 59.86 -26.72 -38.15
C LEU A 7 59.33 -25.39 -37.62
N ILE A 8 58.37 -24.79 -38.33
CA ILE A 8 57.67 -23.57 -37.95
C ILE A 8 56.48 -23.98 -37.08
N CYS A 9 56.53 -23.68 -35.78
CA CYS A 9 55.36 -23.70 -34.91
C CYS A 9 54.64 -22.35 -35.01
N LEU A 10 53.52 -22.33 -35.75
CA LEU A 10 52.57 -21.22 -35.76
C LEU A 10 51.74 -21.25 -34.46
N LEU A 11 52.06 -20.35 -33.52
CA LEU A 11 51.21 -19.98 -32.40
C LEU A 11 50.04 -19.15 -32.93
N ALA A 12 48.90 -19.79 -33.14
CA ALA A 12 47.62 -19.10 -33.34
C ALA A 12 47.12 -18.61 -31.98
N GLY A 13 47.38 -17.34 -31.67
CA GLY A 13 46.72 -16.64 -30.58
C GLY A 13 45.24 -16.43 -30.92
N PHE A 14 44.38 -17.33 -30.48
CA PHE A 14 42.95 -17.04 -30.38
C PHE A 14 42.75 -16.08 -29.21
N ALA A 15 42.76 -14.78 -29.48
CA ALA A 15 42.09 -13.83 -28.62
C ALA A 15 40.59 -14.17 -28.65
N TRP A 16 40.10 -14.81 -27.59
CA TRP A 16 38.67 -14.77 -27.29
C TRP A 16 38.33 -13.29 -27.04
N PHE A 17 37.84 -12.60 -28.07
CA PHE A 17 36.99 -11.45 -27.83
C PHE A 17 35.78 -11.99 -27.07
N ALA A 18 35.76 -11.79 -25.75
CA ALA A 18 34.55 -11.97 -24.97
C ALA A 18 33.53 -10.99 -25.57
N VAL A 19 32.62 -11.50 -26.40
CA VAL A 19 31.46 -10.75 -26.85
C VAL A 19 30.73 -10.36 -25.57
N ALA A 20 30.65 -9.06 -25.29
CA ALA A 20 29.89 -8.59 -24.14
C ALA A 20 28.46 -9.13 -24.26
N GLU A 21 27.96 -9.80 -23.22
CA GLU A 21 26.59 -10.30 -23.27
C GLU A 21 25.63 -9.10 -23.39
N PRO A 22 24.76 -9.07 -24.41
CA PRO A 22 23.86 -7.95 -24.61
C PRO A 22 22.90 -7.83 -23.43
N LEU A 23 22.60 -6.58 -23.04
CA LEU A 23 21.55 -6.27 -22.07
C LEU A 23 20.25 -7.02 -22.40
N GLN A 24 19.68 -7.71 -21.41
CA GLN A 24 18.43 -8.44 -21.55
C GLN A 24 17.28 -7.68 -20.88
N LEU A 25 16.10 -7.75 -21.48
CA LEU A 25 14.88 -7.13 -20.96
C LEU A 25 14.11 -8.15 -20.13
N LYS A 26 13.90 -7.84 -18.85
CA LYS A 26 13.35 -8.79 -17.87
C LYS A 26 11.86 -8.59 -17.61
N LYS A 27 11.47 -7.41 -17.12
CA LYS A 27 10.09 -7.03 -16.76
C LYS A 27 9.69 -5.81 -17.56
N LEU A 28 8.45 -5.78 -18.05
CA LEU A 28 7.87 -4.64 -18.79
C LEU A 28 6.61 -4.19 -18.08
N THR A 29 6.47 -2.90 -17.84
CA THR A 29 5.31 -2.32 -17.16
C THR A 29 4.70 -1.18 -17.98
N CYS A 30 3.37 -1.03 -17.83
CA CYS A 30 2.61 0.13 -18.25
C CYS A 30 1.82 0.62 -17.03
N GLU A 31 1.92 1.90 -16.67
CA GLU A 31 1.37 2.41 -15.40
C GLU A 31 1.72 1.53 -14.20
N TYR A 32 2.99 1.12 -14.12
CA TYR A 32 3.57 0.27 -13.06
C TYR A 32 2.98 -1.14 -12.92
N ALA A 33 2.07 -1.55 -13.81
CA ALA A 33 1.52 -2.89 -13.85
C ALA A 33 2.02 -3.67 -15.08
N GLU A 34 2.16 -5.00 -14.95
CA GLU A 34 2.37 -5.86 -16.11
C GLU A 34 1.04 -6.07 -16.83
N ASN A 35 1.00 -5.72 -18.13
CA ASN A 35 -0.17 -5.95 -18.98
C ASN A 35 -1.51 -5.45 -18.39
N PRO A 36 -1.61 -4.17 -17.97
CA PRO A 36 -2.82 -3.69 -17.32
C PRO A 36 -4.03 -3.76 -18.25
N LEU A 37 -5.12 -4.31 -17.71
CA LEU A 37 -6.43 -4.35 -18.35
C LEU A 37 -7.30 -3.21 -17.81
N GLY A 38 -7.61 -2.26 -18.69
CA GLY A 38 -8.59 -1.21 -18.41
C GLY A 38 -8.02 0.05 -17.77
N THR A 39 -6.90 0.57 -18.29
CA THR A 39 -6.38 1.89 -17.88
C THR A 39 -7.11 3.04 -18.60
N ASP A 40 -7.37 4.15 -17.91
CA ASP A 40 -7.91 5.38 -18.49
C ASP A 40 -6.83 6.45 -18.74
N ALA A 41 -5.55 6.11 -18.56
CA ALA A 41 -4.43 7.01 -18.82
C ALA A 41 -4.40 7.42 -20.31
N LEU A 42 -4.55 8.71 -20.58
CA LEU A 42 -4.48 9.27 -21.94
C LEU A 42 -3.06 9.22 -22.53
N THR A 43 -2.06 9.30 -21.65
CA THR A 43 -0.63 9.24 -21.97
C THR A 43 0.06 8.30 -20.97
N PRO A 44 -0.11 6.98 -21.13
CA PRO A 44 0.44 6.03 -20.18
C PRO A 44 1.97 6.09 -20.15
N VAL A 45 2.57 5.73 -19.03
CA VAL A 45 4.02 5.55 -18.92
C VAL A 45 4.42 4.10 -19.04
N LEU A 46 5.54 3.88 -19.72
CA LEU A 46 6.17 2.58 -19.89
C LEU A 46 7.43 2.49 -19.02
N GLY A 47 7.70 1.29 -18.52
CA GLY A 47 8.92 0.97 -17.77
C GLY A 47 9.46 -0.40 -18.16
N TRP A 48 10.77 -0.58 -17.98
CA TRP A 48 11.42 -1.88 -18.15
C TRP A 48 12.60 -2.07 -17.22
N GLN A 49 12.75 -3.31 -16.77
CA GLN A 49 13.91 -3.78 -16.01
C GLN A 49 14.92 -4.46 -16.94
N LEU A 50 16.20 -4.28 -16.62
CA LEU A 50 17.31 -4.80 -17.39
C LEU A 50 18.10 -5.81 -16.56
N GLU A 51 18.64 -6.84 -17.22
CA GLU A 51 19.49 -7.84 -16.61
C GLU A 51 20.73 -8.09 -17.48
N SER A 52 21.85 -8.43 -16.83
CA SER A 52 23.08 -8.90 -17.45
C SER A 52 23.89 -9.70 -16.44
N GLN A 53 24.66 -10.68 -16.92
CA GLN A 53 25.67 -11.37 -16.11
C GLN A 53 26.99 -10.58 -16.07
N ALA A 54 27.18 -9.62 -16.97
CA ALA A 54 28.36 -8.76 -16.99
C ALA A 54 28.21 -7.59 -16.02
N ARG A 55 29.34 -7.12 -15.49
CA ARG A 55 29.40 -5.91 -14.64
C ARG A 55 29.31 -4.63 -15.47
N ASN A 56 28.93 -3.55 -14.80
CA ASN A 56 28.95 -2.17 -15.30
C ASN A 56 28.14 -1.95 -16.57
N GLN A 57 27.09 -2.75 -16.78
CA GLN A 57 26.20 -2.63 -17.92
C GLN A 57 25.20 -1.49 -17.75
N LEU A 58 25.18 -0.60 -18.73
CA LEU A 58 24.36 0.61 -18.75
C LEU A 58 23.58 0.71 -20.07
N GLN A 59 22.33 1.15 -19.99
CA GLN A 59 21.60 1.56 -21.18
C GLN A 59 22.14 2.92 -21.63
N SER A 60 22.43 3.09 -22.92
CA SER A 60 22.75 4.38 -23.55
C SER A 60 21.58 4.96 -24.36
N ALA A 61 20.74 4.08 -24.91
CA ALA A 61 19.59 4.45 -25.71
C ALA A 61 18.52 3.35 -25.70
N TYR A 62 17.30 3.69 -26.13
CA TYR A 62 16.20 2.73 -26.33
C TYR A 62 15.46 2.98 -27.64
N GLU A 63 14.70 1.98 -28.09
CA GLU A 63 13.69 2.12 -29.15
C GLU A 63 12.42 1.36 -28.76
N ILE A 64 11.27 2.03 -28.88
CA ILE A 64 9.94 1.48 -28.58
C ILE A 64 9.11 1.42 -29.86
N GLN A 65 8.35 0.34 -29.99
CA GLN A 65 7.33 0.17 -31.02
C GLN A 65 6.00 -0.19 -30.37
N VAL A 66 4.91 0.38 -30.89
CA VAL A 66 3.54 0.06 -30.47
C VAL A 66 2.66 -0.16 -31.68
N SER A 67 1.82 -1.18 -31.63
CA SER A 67 0.84 -1.53 -32.67
C SER A 67 -0.50 -1.92 -32.03
N LEU A 68 -1.56 -1.93 -32.84
CA LEU A 68 -2.88 -2.45 -32.48
C LEU A 68 -3.01 -3.96 -32.73
N ASN A 69 -2.05 -4.54 -33.44
CA ASN A 69 -2.00 -5.96 -33.75
C ASN A 69 -0.59 -6.48 -33.46
N GLU A 70 -0.52 -7.64 -32.80
CA GLU A 70 0.75 -8.24 -32.39
C GLU A 70 1.60 -8.70 -33.58
N ASP A 71 1.02 -9.34 -34.60
CA ASP A 71 1.77 -9.74 -35.80
C ASP A 71 2.35 -8.52 -36.54
N ASP A 72 1.58 -7.44 -36.66
CA ASP A 72 2.05 -6.17 -37.20
C ASP A 72 3.21 -5.61 -36.38
N LEU A 73 3.11 -5.63 -35.05
CA LEU A 73 4.20 -5.21 -34.16
C LEU A 73 5.46 -6.04 -34.43
N LEU A 74 5.34 -7.37 -34.47
CA LEU A 74 6.46 -8.28 -34.67
C LEU A 74 7.17 -8.03 -36.00
N ASN A 75 6.39 -7.73 -37.06
CA ASN A 75 6.88 -7.39 -38.40
C ASN A 75 7.24 -5.90 -38.59
N GLY A 76 7.10 -5.05 -37.56
CA GLY A 76 7.37 -3.61 -37.65
C GLY A 76 6.44 -2.83 -38.58
N LYS A 77 5.23 -3.34 -38.81
CA LYS A 77 4.18 -2.74 -39.65
C LYS A 77 3.07 -2.16 -38.77
N GLY A 78 2.18 -1.35 -39.36
CA GLY A 78 0.97 -0.87 -38.67
C GLY A 78 1.22 -0.03 -37.40
N LEU A 79 2.45 0.45 -37.18
CA LEU A 79 2.83 1.06 -35.91
C LEU A 79 2.02 2.34 -35.62
N VAL A 80 1.43 2.39 -34.43
CA VAL A 80 0.79 3.60 -33.89
C VAL A 80 1.78 4.48 -33.13
N TRP A 81 2.92 3.91 -32.73
CA TRP A 81 4.07 4.64 -32.24
C TRP A 81 5.37 3.95 -32.62
N LYS A 82 6.37 4.75 -32.97
CA LYS A 82 7.77 4.36 -33.10
C LYS A 82 8.61 5.50 -32.55
N SER A 83 9.39 5.25 -31.50
CA SER A 83 10.24 6.30 -30.91
C SER A 83 11.48 6.58 -31.76
N GLY A 84 11.92 5.61 -32.57
CA GLY A 84 13.30 5.59 -33.08
C GLY A 84 14.31 5.40 -31.94
N LYS A 85 15.59 5.47 -32.26
CA LYS A 85 16.65 5.42 -31.24
C LYS A 85 16.63 6.73 -30.44
N VAL A 86 16.24 6.65 -29.18
CA VAL A 86 16.26 7.76 -28.23
C VAL A 86 17.48 7.63 -27.35
N ASN A 87 18.41 8.59 -27.43
CA ASN A 87 19.63 8.62 -26.61
C ASN A 87 19.28 9.03 -25.17
N SER A 88 18.94 8.05 -24.34
CA SER A 88 18.58 8.25 -22.95
C SER A 88 18.83 6.98 -22.14
N ARG A 89 19.30 7.17 -20.91
CA ARG A 89 19.43 6.11 -19.89
C ARG A 89 18.12 5.81 -19.18
N GLN A 90 17.09 6.64 -19.37
CA GLN A 90 15.81 6.46 -18.68
C GLN A 90 15.14 5.16 -19.15
N ASN A 91 14.70 4.35 -18.19
CA ASN A 91 14.01 3.06 -18.40
C ASN A 91 12.70 2.95 -17.62
N VAL A 92 12.31 4.00 -16.91
CA VAL A 92 11.07 4.10 -16.12
C VAL A 92 10.40 5.44 -16.42
N ASN A 93 9.08 5.53 -16.26
CA ASN A 93 8.32 6.75 -16.54
C ASN A 93 8.46 7.27 -17.98
N ILE A 94 8.55 6.38 -18.97
CA ILE A 94 8.63 6.77 -20.39
C ILE A 94 7.22 7.06 -20.90
N THR A 95 6.87 8.34 -21.02
CA THR A 95 5.56 8.76 -21.52
C THR A 95 5.34 8.30 -22.95
N TYR A 96 4.22 7.62 -23.20
CA TYR A 96 3.75 7.31 -24.54
C TYR A 96 3.60 8.58 -25.39
N ALA A 97 4.29 8.62 -26.54
CA ALA A 97 4.32 9.77 -27.45
C ALA A 97 3.79 9.43 -28.85
N GLY A 98 2.93 8.41 -28.95
CA GLY A 98 2.35 7.96 -30.21
C GLY A 98 1.05 8.67 -30.59
N LYS A 99 0.33 8.06 -31.53
CA LYS A 99 -1.02 8.51 -31.91
C LYS A 99 -1.97 8.51 -30.71
N LYS A 100 -2.94 9.43 -30.69
CA LYS A 100 -3.99 9.49 -29.66
C LYS A 100 -4.60 8.11 -29.41
N LEU A 101 -4.67 7.73 -28.13
CA LEU A 101 -5.26 6.46 -27.74
C LEU A 101 -6.78 6.45 -27.97
N LYS A 102 -7.31 5.27 -28.27
CA LYS A 102 -8.74 5.00 -28.44
C LYS A 102 -9.24 4.25 -27.21
N PRO A 103 -10.49 4.43 -26.79
CA PRO A 103 -11.07 3.63 -25.72
C PRO A 103 -11.22 2.16 -26.16
N PHE A 104 -11.30 1.25 -25.18
CA PHE A 104 -11.58 -0.18 -25.40
C PHE A 104 -10.59 -0.86 -26.38
N THR A 105 -9.33 -0.46 -26.34
CA THR A 105 -8.34 -0.82 -27.36
C THR A 105 -7.09 -1.40 -26.70
N ARG A 106 -6.70 -2.60 -27.12
CA ARG A 106 -5.43 -3.20 -26.73
C ARG A 106 -4.30 -2.68 -27.61
N TYR A 107 -3.23 -2.24 -26.96
CA TYR A 107 -2.00 -1.78 -27.57
C TYR A 107 -0.89 -2.77 -27.22
N TYR A 108 -0.30 -3.38 -28.24
CA TYR A 108 0.86 -4.25 -28.09
C TYR A 108 2.12 -3.42 -28.26
N TRP A 109 3.11 -3.65 -27.41
CA TRP A 109 4.37 -2.92 -27.46
C TRP A 109 5.56 -3.82 -27.17
N ARG A 110 6.71 -3.36 -27.66
CA ARG A 110 8.01 -3.94 -27.37
C ARG A 110 9.06 -2.84 -27.32
N VAL A 111 10.14 -3.12 -26.60
CA VAL A 111 11.28 -2.22 -26.47
C VAL A 111 12.56 -2.99 -26.78
N ARG A 112 13.57 -2.30 -27.29
CA ARG A 112 14.96 -2.77 -27.33
C ARG A 112 15.86 -1.66 -26.83
N VAL A 113 17.04 -2.03 -26.34
CA VAL A 113 17.98 -1.10 -25.74
C VAL A 113 19.34 -1.18 -26.43
N TYR A 114 20.13 -0.14 -26.23
CA TYR A 114 21.54 -0.10 -26.62
C TYR A 114 22.38 0.00 -25.36
N ASN A 115 23.45 -0.78 -25.26
CA ASN A 115 24.40 -0.65 -24.14
C ASN A 115 25.35 0.55 -24.36
N GLN A 116 26.24 0.79 -23.40
CA GLN A 116 27.25 1.86 -23.46
C GLN A 116 28.19 1.78 -24.67
N ASP A 117 28.42 0.58 -25.21
CA ASP A 117 29.29 0.32 -26.36
C ASP A 117 28.54 0.46 -27.70
N GLY A 118 27.25 0.77 -27.66
CA GLY A 118 26.39 0.95 -28.83
C GLY A 118 25.84 -0.35 -29.40
N GLU A 119 26.08 -1.49 -28.75
CA GLU A 119 25.53 -2.78 -29.10
C GLU A 119 24.04 -2.82 -28.77
N VAL A 120 23.25 -3.45 -29.64
CA VAL A 120 21.79 -3.49 -29.55
C VAL A 120 21.32 -4.79 -28.95
N SER A 121 20.35 -4.74 -28.04
CA SER A 121 19.67 -5.93 -27.53
C SER A 121 18.74 -6.53 -28.59
N GLY A 122 18.29 -7.77 -28.33
CA GLY A 122 17.05 -8.26 -28.94
C GLY A 122 15.87 -7.38 -28.55
N TRP A 123 14.79 -7.42 -29.34
CA TRP A 123 13.51 -6.90 -28.87
C TRP A 123 13.05 -7.69 -27.65
N SER A 124 12.39 -7.01 -26.71
CA SER A 124 11.68 -7.67 -25.62
C SER A 124 10.62 -8.64 -26.14
N ARG A 125 10.13 -9.50 -25.24
CA ARG A 125 8.81 -10.11 -25.41
C ARG A 125 7.76 -9.03 -25.67
N THR A 126 6.71 -9.35 -26.42
CA THR A 126 5.55 -8.47 -26.55
C THR A 126 4.91 -8.30 -25.16
N ALA A 127 4.68 -7.05 -24.78
CA ALA A 127 3.78 -6.69 -23.69
C ALA A 127 2.59 -5.92 -24.26
N TRP A 128 1.58 -5.66 -23.45
CA TRP A 128 0.42 -4.89 -23.88
C TRP A 128 -0.10 -4.00 -22.76
N TRP A 129 -1.00 -3.09 -23.11
CA TRP A 129 -1.96 -2.51 -22.19
C TRP A 129 -3.30 -2.39 -22.92
N GLU A 130 -4.40 -2.38 -22.18
CA GLU A 130 -5.72 -2.19 -22.76
C GLU A 130 -6.39 -0.98 -22.13
N THR A 131 -6.83 -0.05 -22.97
CA THR A 131 -7.53 1.15 -22.52
C THR A 131 -8.98 0.83 -22.16
N ALA A 132 -9.47 1.45 -21.10
CA ALA A 132 -10.88 1.43 -20.73
C ALA A 132 -11.64 2.59 -21.40
N MET A 133 -12.60 3.20 -20.68
CA MET A 133 -13.17 4.48 -21.07
C MET A 133 -12.11 5.58 -20.92
N LEU A 134 -11.95 6.41 -21.96
CA LEU A 134 -11.02 7.55 -21.94
C LEU A 134 -11.75 8.88 -21.73
N SER A 135 -13.08 8.85 -21.80
CA SER A 135 -13.94 10.01 -21.56
C SER A 135 -15.30 9.58 -20.98
N PRO A 136 -16.00 10.47 -20.28
CA PRO A 136 -17.37 10.20 -19.80
C PRO A 136 -18.33 9.79 -20.93
N ALA A 137 -18.12 10.28 -22.15
CA ALA A 137 -18.97 9.96 -23.30
C ALA A 137 -18.84 8.52 -23.80
N ASP A 138 -17.80 7.78 -23.38
CA ASP A 138 -17.61 6.37 -23.72
C ASP A 138 -18.56 5.44 -22.94
N TRP A 139 -19.12 5.94 -21.83
CA TRP A 139 -20.23 5.29 -21.13
C TRP A 139 -21.53 5.48 -21.90
N LYS A 140 -22.17 4.36 -22.25
CA LYS A 140 -23.53 4.28 -22.79
C LYS A 140 -24.52 3.70 -21.78
N ALA A 141 -24.01 3.18 -20.67
CA ALA A 141 -24.82 2.64 -19.60
C ALA A 141 -25.36 3.73 -18.68
N GLU A 142 -26.51 3.46 -18.08
CA GLU A 142 -27.16 4.31 -17.09
C GLU A 142 -26.96 3.75 -15.68
N TRP A 143 -27.04 4.63 -14.68
CA TRP A 143 -27.10 4.18 -13.29
C TRP A 143 -28.48 3.61 -12.99
N ILE A 144 -28.53 2.38 -12.49
CA ILE A 144 -29.77 1.70 -12.08
C ILE A 144 -29.77 1.36 -10.59
N ALA A 145 -30.95 1.35 -9.98
CA ALA A 145 -31.21 0.99 -8.59
C ALA A 145 -32.44 0.08 -8.47
N ASP A 146 -32.67 -0.44 -7.27
CA ASP A 146 -33.75 -1.38 -6.95
C ASP A 146 -35.13 -0.71 -6.82
N GLY A 147 -35.17 0.62 -6.80
CA GLY A 147 -36.38 1.44 -6.67
C GLY A 147 -36.91 1.56 -5.25
N SER A 148 -36.18 1.07 -4.25
CA SER A 148 -36.56 1.22 -2.84
C SER A 148 -36.09 2.59 -2.32
N ASN A 149 -36.88 3.18 -1.43
CA ASN A 149 -36.50 4.42 -0.75
C ASN A 149 -35.55 4.11 0.41
N ALA A 150 -34.63 5.02 0.70
CA ALA A 150 -33.89 4.98 1.96
C ALA A 150 -34.87 5.19 3.13
N PRO A 151 -34.64 4.55 4.29
CA PRO A 151 -35.44 4.80 5.48
C PRO A 151 -35.45 6.29 5.87
N GLU A 152 -36.60 6.80 6.31
CA GLU A 152 -36.74 8.19 6.78
C GLU A 152 -36.19 8.39 8.21
N LYS A 153 -36.29 7.35 9.05
CA LYS A 153 -35.77 7.37 10.44
C LYS A 153 -34.46 6.61 10.52
N GLU A 154 -33.51 7.13 11.29
CA GLU A 154 -32.19 6.50 11.49
C GLU A 154 -32.30 5.09 12.09
N GLU A 155 -33.23 4.88 13.02
CA GLU A 155 -33.49 3.58 13.65
C GLU A 155 -33.85 2.48 12.64
N ASP A 156 -34.52 2.85 11.55
CA ASP A 156 -34.99 1.92 10.54
C ASP A 156 -33.86 1.40 9.64
N PHE A 157 -32.69 2.05 9.59
CA PHE A 157 -31.51 1.53 8.91
C PHE A 157 -30.96 0.25 9.56
N TYR A 158 -31.32 -0.01 10.81
CA TYR A 158 -30.93 -1.22 11.54
C TYR A 158 -31.95 -2.36 11.38
N LYS A 159 -32.97 -2.23 10.52
CA LYS A 159 -33.86 -3.33 10.14
C LYS A 159 -33.28 -4.11 8.97
N ASP A 160 -33.89 -5.24 8.63
CA ASP A 160 -33.52 -5.99 7.42
C ASP A 160 -33.84 -5.18 6.17
N ASP A 161 -32.84 -5.01 5.32
CA ASP A 161 -32.90 -4.35 4.02
C ASP A 161 -32.03 -5.16 3.05
N PRO A 162 -32.59 -6.20 2.42
CA PRO A 162 -31.80 -7.19 1.71
C PRO A 162 -31.04 -6.59 0.53
N ALA A 163 -29.79 -7.01 0.36
CA ALA A 163 -28.94 -6.67 -0.76
C ALA A 163 -29.66 -6.94 -2.10
N PRO A 164 -29.80 -5.94 -2.98
CA PRO A 164 -30.52 -6.13 -4.22
C PRO A 164 -29.69 -6.96 -5.21
N LEU A 165 -30.39 -7.85 -5.92
CA LEU A 165 -29.91 -8.56 -7.09
C LEU A 165 -30.39 -7.83 -8.35
N PHE A 166 -29.54 -7.76 -9.36
CA PHE A 166 -29.84 -7.20 -10.68
C PHE A 166 -29.47 -8.22 -11.74
N ARG A 167 -30.39 -8.53 -12.65
CA ARG A 167 -30.12 -9.45 -13.76
C ARG A 167 -30.54 -8.87 -15.10
N ARG A 168 -29.83 -9.28 -16.16
CA ARG A 168 -30.25 -9.07 -17.55
C ARG A 168 -29.87 -10.26 -18.40
N ASP A 169 -30.86 -10.81 -19.10
CA ASP A 169 -30.65 -11.75 -20.18
C ASP A 169 -30.32 -10.99 -21.48
N PHE A 170 -29.41 -11.53 -22.27
CA PHE A 170 -29.06 -11.01 -23.59
C PHE A 170 -28.69 -12.14 -24.55
N GLN A 171 -28.76 -11.88 -25.85
CA GLN A 171 -28.59 -12.91 -26.88
C GLN A 171 -27.46 -12.53 -27.83
N LEU A 172 -26.40 -13.33 -27.87
CA LEU A 172 -25.30 -13.17 -28.83
C LEU A 172 -25.53 -14.09 -30.02
N ARG A 173 -25.49 -13.53 -31.23
CA ARG A 173 -25.82 -14.25 -32.48
C ARG A 173 -24.62 -14.57 -33.36
N LYS A 174 -23.45 -14.03 -33.02
CA LYS A 174 -22.22 -14.16 -33.82
C LYS A 174 -21.09 -14.76 -32.97
N PRO A 175 -20.05 -15.36 -33.60
CA PRO A 175 -18.88 -15.83 -32.89
C PRO A 175 -18.15 -14.68 -32.19
N VAL A 176 -17.98 -14.81 -30.87
CA VAL A 176 -17.32 -13.81 -30.02
C VAL A 176 -15.82 -13.96 -30.13
N ARG A 177 -15.13 -12.83 -30.30
CA ARG A 177 -13.67 -12.74 -30.23
C ARG A 177 -13.21 -12.37 -28.82
N GLU A 178 -13.78 -11.29 -28.27
CA GLU A 178 -13.43 -10.75 -26.95
C GLU A 178 -14.68 -10.19 -26.27
N ALA A 179 -14.79 -10.32 -24.96
CA ALA A 179 -15.82 -9.68 -24.15
C ALA A 179 -15.23 -9.05 -22.88
N ARG A 180 -15.65 -7.82 -22.58
CA ARG A 180 -15.24 -7.06 -21.39
C ARG A 180 -16.44 -6.60 -20.58
N LEU A 181 -16.31 -6.62 -19.26
CA LEU A 181 -17.24 -5.96 -18.34
C LEU A 181 -16.54 -4.77 -17.70
N TYR A 182 -17.11 -3.57 -17.87
CA TYR A 182 -16.76 -2.37 -17.14
C TYR A 182 -17.86 -2.13 -16.11
N ILE A 183 -17.55 -2.09 -14.82
CA ILE A 183 -18.57 -2.04 -13.76
C ILE A 183 -18.16 -1.18 -12.57
N ALA A 184 -19.11 -0.36 -12.12
CA ALA A 184 -19.07 0.33 -10.84
C ALA A 184 -20.39 0.07 -10.10
N GLY A 185 -20.33 -0.67 -8.99
CA GLY A 185 -21.41 -0.74 -8.01
C GLY A 185 -21.04 0.09 -6.79
N ILE A 186 -21.68 1.23 -6.57
CA ILE A 186 -21.30 2.14 -5.48
C ILE A 186 -21.81 1.58 -4.15
N GLY A 187 -20.90 1.48 -3.17
CA GLY A 187 -21.03 0.59 -2.04
C GLY A 187 -20.04 -0.55 -2.27
N TYR A 188 -20.54 -1.76 -2.48
CA TYR A 188 -19.77 -2.87 -3.04
C TYR A 188 -20.62 -3.63 -4.07
N TYR A 189 -19.98 -4.45 -4.91
CA TYR A 189 -20.69 -5.41 -5.76
C TYR A 189 -20.01 -6.77 -5.85
N GLU A 190 -20.79 -7.78 -6.19
CA GLU A 190 -20.31 -9.04 -6.77
C GLU A 190 -21.07 -9.30 -8.07
N ALA A 191 -20.35 -9.54 -9.16
CA ALA A 191 -20.94 -9.78 -10.48
C ALA A 191 -20.76 -11.24 -10.91
N SER A 192 -21.69 -11.71 -11.74
CA SER A 192 -21.63 -13.03 -12.38
C SER A 192 -22.06 -12.97 -13.84
N VAL A 193 -21.56 -13.91 -14.63
CA VAL A 193 -22.01 -14.17 -16.00
C VAL A 193 -22.28 -15.66 -16.12
N ASN A 194 -23.50 -16.02 -16.52
CA ASN A 194 -23.95 -17.40 -16.68
C ASN A 194 -23.70 -18.28 -15.44
N GLY A 195 -24.04 -17.77 -14.26
CA GLY A 195 -23.86 -18.46 -12.97
C GLY A 195 -22.41 -18.55 -12.47
N LYS A 196 -21.45 -17.92 -13.15
CA LYS A 196 -20.04 -17.89 -12.75
C LYS A 196 -19.64 -16.50 -12.31
N ARG A 197 -18.99 -16.38 -11.14
CA ARG A 197 -18.46 -15.12 -10.63
C ARG A 197 -17.49 -14.49 -11.64
N VAL A 198 -17.57 -13.16 -11.78
CA VAL A 198 -16.66 -12.34 -12.58
C VAL A 198 -15.48 -11.92 -11.73
N GLY A 199 -14.26 -12.26 -12.17
CA GLY A 199 -13.03 -11.92 -11.46
C GLY A 199 -12.93 -12.57 -10.08
N ASP A 200 -11.95 -12.11 -9.31
CA ASP A 200 -11.62 -12.59 -7.96
C ASP A 200 -11.52 -11.45 -6.93
N HIS A 201 -11.86 -10.21 -7.33
CA HIS A 201 -11.88 -9.07 -6.44
C HIS A 201 -13.01 -9.23 -5.41
N VAL A 202 -12.75 -8.82 -4.17
CA VAL A 202 -13.74 -8.67 -3.10
C VAL A 202 -13.81 -7.21 -2.68
N LEU A 203 -14.94 -6.78 -2.11
CA LEU A 203 -15.09 -5.40 -1.61
C LEU A 203 -14.77 -4.34 -2.68
N ASP A 204 -15.18 -4.62 -3.92
CA ASP A 204 -14.97 -3.75 -5.07
C ASP A 204 -16.22 -2.88 -5.32
N PRO A 205 -16.07 -1.63 -5.80
CA PRO A 205 -14.82 -0.91 -6.01
C PRO A 205 -14.26 -0.34 -4.69
N GLY A 206 -13.02 0.16 -4.73
CA GLY A 206 -12.39 0.79 -3.59
C GLY A 206 -13.08 2.08 -3.12
N TRP A 207 -12.96 2.39 -1.84
CA TRP A 207 -13.57 3.55 -1.20
C TRP A 207 -12.90 4.85 -1.62
N THR A 208 -13.69 5.81 -2.09
CA THR A 208 -13.30 7.19 -2.43
C THR A 208 -14.34 8.16 -1.87
N ASN A 209 -14.09 9.47 -1.96
CA ASN A 209 -15.19 10.43 -1.87
C ASN A 209 -16.07 10.30 -3.13
N TYR A 210 -17.16 9.53 -3.03
CA TYR A 210 -18.09 9.24 -4.14
C TYR A 210 -18.74 10.50 -4.76
N GLY A 211 -18.68 11.65 -4.10
CA GLY A 211 -19.13 12.93 -4.63
C GLY A 211 -18.13 13.59 -5.59
N LYS A 212 -16.88 13.10 -5.62
CA LYS A 212 -15.77 13.61 -6.44
C LYS A 212 -15.26 12.57 -7.42
N GLN A 213 -15.12 11.33 -6.97
CA GLN A 213 -14.56 10.25 -7.77
C GLN A 213 -15.24 8.92 -7.44
N ILE A 214 -15.52 8.12 -8.46
CA ILE A 214 -16.05 6.76 -8.33
C ILE A 214 -15.12 5.85 -9.15
N LEU A 215 -14.61 4.80 -8.53
CA LEU A 215 -13.77 3.83 -9.23
C LEU A 215 -14.64 2.79 -9.96
N TYR A 216 -14.19 2.34 -11.13
CA TYR A 216 -14.76 1.21 -11.84
C TYR A 216 -13.69 0.19 -12.22
N SER A 217 -14.08 -1.08 -12.26
CA SER A 217 -13.19 -2.20 -12.60
C SER A 217 -13.46 -2.70 -14.01
N THR A 218 -12.43 -3.24 -14.66
CA THR A 218 -12.52 -3.87 -15.99
C THR A 218 -12.16 -5.34 -15.89
N TYR A 219 -13.02 -6.21 -16.39
CA TYR A 219 -12.80 -7.66 -16.40
C TYR A 219 -12.83 -8.24 -17.81
N ASP A 220 -11.94 -9.21 -18.06
CA ASP A 220 -12.07 -10.11 -19.20
C ASP A 220 -13.09 -11.21 -18.88
N ILE A 221 -14.26 -11.13 -19.51
CA ILE A 221 -15.34 -12.10 -19.34
C ILE A 221 -15.49 -13.01 -20.56
N THR A 222 -14.57 -12.93 -21.54
CA THR A 222 -14.59 -13.79 -22.73
C THR A 222 -14.77 -15.28 -22.39
N PRO A 223 -14.09 -15.84 -21.36
CA PRO A 223 -14.26 -17.25 -21.00
C PRO A 223 -15.62 -17.61 -20.37
N LEU A 224 -16.41 -16.60 -19.95
CA LEU A 224 -17.70 -16.79 -19.30
C LEU A 224 -18.88 -16.71 -20.28
N ILE A 225 -18.64 -16.19 -21.49
CA ILE A 225 -19.66 -16.01 -22.52
C ILE A 225 -19.97 -17.34 -23.22
N ALA A 226 -21.26 -17.61 -23.40
CA ALA A 226 -21.78 -18.72 -24.18
C ALA A 226 -22.31 -18.25 -25.54
N SER A 227 -22.43 -19.18 -26.51
CA SER A 227 -23.19 -18.90 -27.73
C SER A 227 -24.68 -18.80 -27.40
N GLY A 228 -25.36 -17.84 -28.00
CA GLY A 228 -26.79 -17.65 -27.81
C GLY A 228 -27.15 -16.88 -26.54
N LYS A 229 -28.03 -17.46 -25.71
CA LYS A 229 -28.58 -16.79 -24.52
C LYS A 229 -27.52 -16.73 -23.42
N ASN A 230 -27.31 -15.54 -22.88
CA ASN A 230 -26.42 -15.25 -21.76
C ASN A 230 -27.18 -14.46 -20.69
N THR A 231 -26.67 -14.50 -19.47
CA THR A 231 -27.19 -13.71 -18.35
C THR A 231 -26.04 -13.05 -17.62
N VAL A 232 -26.18 -11.77 -17.30
CA VAL A 232 -25.32 -11.06 -16.36
C VAL A 232 -26.11 -10.83 -15.07
N GLY A 233 -25.48 -11.10 -13.93
CA GLY A 233 -26.00 -10.86 -12.58
C GLY A 233 -25.10 -9.91 -11.80
N VAL A 234 -25.68 -9.06 -10.96
CA VAL A 234 -24.96 -8.22 -9.99
C VAL A 234 -25.70 -8.22 -8.65
N MET A 235 -25.01 -8.49 -7.55
CA MET A 235 -25.48 -8.25 -6.19
C MET A 235 -24.78 -7.00 -5.65
N LEU A 236 -25.51 -6.11 -4.95
CA LEU A 236 -24.91 -4.89 -4.35
C LEU A 236 -24.87 -4.94 -2.83
N GLY A 237 -23.76 -4.46 -2.26
CA GLY A 237 -23.57 -4.22 -0.84
C GLY A 237 -23.54 -2.73 -0.52
N ASN A 238 -23.77 -2.41 0.76
CA ASN A 238 -23.78 -1.03 1.27
C ASN A 238 -22.41 -0.37 1.22
N GLY A 239 -21.35 -1.12 1.57
CA GLY A 239 -19.98 -0.61 1.67
C GLY A 239 -19.89 0.69 2.48
N PHE A 240 -18.95 1.55 2.10
CA PHE A 240 -18.81 2.90 2.67
C PHE A 240 -19.78 3.94 2.06
N TYR A 241 -20.57 3.56 1.05
CA TYR A 241 -21.54 4.47 0.40
C TYR A 241 -22.87 4.55 1.15
N ASN A 242 -23.28 3.46 1.79
CA ASN A 242 -24.47 3.43 2.64
C ASN A 242 -24.14 2.91 4.06
N PRO A 243 -23.24 3.56 4.81
CA PRO A 243 -22.95 3.13 6.17
C PRO A 243 -24.19 3.31 7.05
N LEU A 244 -24.33 2.50 8.10
CA LEU A 244 -25.38 2.69 9.09
C LEU A 244 -25.24 4.07 9.77
N PRO A 245 -26.32 4.64 10.34
CA PRO A 245 -26.26 5.85 11.15
C PRO A 245 -25.55 5.56 12.48
N ILE A 246 -24.22 5.48 12.39
CA ILE A 246 -23.30 5.19 13.48
C ILE A 246 -22.38 6.39 13.68
N ARG A 247 -22.06 6.67 14.94
CA ARG A 247 -21.06 7.66 15.29
C ARG A 247 -19.69 6.98 15.42
N ILE A 248 -18.71 7.46 14.67
CA ILE A 248 -17.30 7.11 14.85
C ILE A 248 -16.58 8.43 15.16
N PHE A 249 -16.61 8.83 16.44
CA PHE A 249 -16.35 10.19 16.93
C PHE A 249 -17.32 11.27 16.40
N GLN A 250 -17.58 11.28 15.09
CA GLN A 250 -18.55 12.11 14.40
C GLN A 250 -19.67 11.27 13.75
N PRO A 251 -20.87 11.83 13.53
CA PRO A 251 -21.93 11.15 12.77
C PRO A 251 -21.50 10.95 11.31
N LEU A 252 -21.13 9.72 10.92
CA LEU A 252 -20.47 9.48 9.63
C LEU A 252 -21.30 9.94 8.43
N ARG A 253 -22.62 9.76 8.50
CA ARG A 253 -23.55 10.07 7.40
C ARG A 253 -23.70 11.56 7.13
N GLU A 254 -23.25 12.43 8.03
CA GLU A 254 -23.25 13.89 7.82
C GLU A 254 -22.06 14.36 6.96
N TYR A 255 -20.96 13.60 6.96
CA TYR A 255 -19.70 14.01 6.31
C TYR A 255 -19.39 13.20 5.05
N LEU A 256 -19.85 11.96 4.97
CA LEU A 256 -19.64 11.11 3.81
C LEU A 256 -20.62 11.43 2.68
N THR A 257 -20.18 11.27 1.43
CA THR A 257 -21.12 11.20 0.30
C THR A 257 -21.83 9.86 0.35
N ILE A 258 -23.12 9.89 0.73
CA ILE A 258 -23.93 8.69 0.94
C ILE A 258 -25.06 8.54 -0.08
N GLY A 259 -25.54 7.30 -0.24
CA GLY A 259 -26.73 6.98 -1.02
C GLY A 259 -27.05 5.49 -0.97
N ARG A 260 -28.21 5.09 -1.51
CA ARG A 260 -28.56 3.67 -1.65
C ARG A 260 -27.68 3.04 -2.74
N PRO A 261 -27.16 1.81 -2.56
CA PRO A 261 -26.32 1.18 -3.56
C PRO A 261 -26.97 1.15 -4.95
N CYS A 262 -26.18 1.49 -5.97
CA CYS A 262 -26.60 1.50 -7.36
C CYS A 262 -25.45 1.02 -8.26
N VAL A 263 -25.78 0.60 -9.48
CA VAL A 263 -24.81 0.04 -10.41
C VAL A 263 -24.87 0.71 -11.77
N LYS A 264 -23.68 0.90 -12.35
CA LYS A 264 -23.49 1.22 -13.75
C LYS A 264 -22.53 0.21 -14.35
N ALA A 265 -23.01 -0.57 -15.31
CA ALA A 265 -22.22 -1.61 -15.95
C ALA A 265 -22.40 -1.58 -17.46
N GLN A 266 -21.29 -1.76 -18.17
CA GLN A 266 -21.24 -1.84 -19.62
C GLN A 266 -20.47 -3.09 -20.01
N LEU A 267 -21.17 -4.05 -20.60
CA LEU A 267 -20.59 -5.22 -21.22
C LEU A 267 -20.37 -4.94 -22.70
N ARG A 268 -19.16 -5.14 -23.20
CA ARG A 268 -18.80 -4.92 -24.61
C ARG A 268 -18.29 -6.21 -25.23
N VAL A 269 -18.93 -6.66 -26.31
CA VAL A 269 -18.57 -7.84 -27.09
C VAL A 269 -18.00 -7.41 -28.43
N LEU A 270 -16.77 -7.81 -28.72
CA LEU A 270 -16.18 -7.73 -30.06
C LEU A 270 -16.35 -9.10 -30.74
N TYR A 271 -16.95 -9.11 -31.91
CA TYR A 271 -17.15 -10.32 -32.71
C TYR A 271 -15.96 -10.57 -33.66
N THR A 272 -15.86 -11.80 -34.18
CA THR A 272 -14.78 -12.17 -35.13
C THR A 272 -14.86 -11.43 -36.46
N ASP A 273 -16.03 -10.89 -36.83
CA ASP A 273 -16.23 -10.05 -38.02
C ASP A 273 -15.86 -8.57 -37.80
N GLY A 274 -15.41 -8.21 -36.59
CA GLY A 274 -15.03 -6.84 -36.22
C GLY A 274 -16.18 -5.96 -35.74
N SER A 275 -17.43 -6.43 -35.81
CA SER A 275 -18.57 -5.70 -35.24
C SER A 275 -18.59 -5.75 -33.71
N VAL A 276 -19.22 -4.76 -33.08
CA VAL A 276 -19.28 -4.60 -31.62
C VAL A 276 -20.74 -4.56 -31.18
N GLU A 277 -21.05 -5.28 -30.10
CA GLU A 277 -22.32 -5.20 -29.40
C GLU A 277 -22.09 -4.80 -27.95
N THR A 278 -22.96 -3.95 -27.41
CA THR A 278 -22.85 -3.42 -26.05
C THR A 278 -24.15 -3.71 -25.30
N VAL A 279 -24.03 -4.31 -24.12
CA VAL A 279 -25.13 -4.53 -23.18
C VAL A 279 -24.91 -3.62 -21.97
N CYS A 280 -25.84 -2.71 -21.73
CA CYS A 280 -25.71 -1.65 -20.73
C CYS A 280 -26.63 -1.88 -19.55
N THR A 281 -26.34 -1.32 -18.38
CA THR A 281 -27.36 -1.05 -17.36
C THR A 281 -28.35 0.00 -17.87
N ASP A 282 -29.64 -0.33 -17.79
CA ASP A 282 -30.79 0.48 -18.19
C ASP A 282 -32.06 -0.13 -17.55
N GLU A 283 -33.24 0.44 -17.82
CA GLU A 283 -34.54 -0.02 -17.28
C GLU A 283 -35.01 -1.39 -17.80
N SER A 284 -34.26 -2.04 -18.69
CA SER A 284 -34.58 -3.43 -19.11
C SER A 284 -34.04 -4.49 -18.15
N TRP A 285 -33.20 -4.07 -17.18
CA TRP A 285 -32.74 -4.94 -16.11
C TRP A 285 -33.86 -5.22 -15.12
N LYS A 286 -33.84 -6.42 -14.52
CA LYS A 286 -34.74 -6.78 -13.44
C LYS A 286 -34.03 -6.85 -12.11
N THR A 287 -34.79 -6.63 -11.03
CA THR A 287 -34.29 -6.65 -9.66
C THR A 287 -35.18 -7.44 -8.70
N ALA A 288 -34.55 -8.04 -7.69
CA ALA A 288 -35.18 -8.73 -6.57
C ALA A 288 -34.29 -8.62 -5.32
N THR A 289 -34.84 -8.93 -4.15
CA THR A 289 -34.08 -9.02 -2.89
C THR A 289 -33.25 -10.30 -2.85
N GLY A 290 -31.98 -10.18 -2.45
CA GLY A 290 -31.06 -11.30 -2.29
C GLY A 290 -31.04 -11.89 -0.86
N PRO A 291 -30.17 -12.89 -0.63
CA PRO A 291 -30.05 -13.59 0.66
C PRO A 291 -29.24 -12.85 1.72
N VAL A 292 -28.45 -11.83 1.35
CA VAL A 292 -27.78 -10.95 2.31
C VAL A 292 -28.83 -9.98 2.86
N MET A 293 -29.37 -10.25 4.05
CA MET A 293 -30.46 -9.50 4.65
C MET A 293 -30.01 -8.14 5.21
N ARG A 294 -28.76 -8.08 5.70
CA ARG A 294 -28.08 -6.86 6.13
C ARG A 294 -26.59 -6.99 5.89
N ASN A 295 -25.93 -5.88 5.58
CA ASN A 295 -24.47 -5.82 5.56
C ASN A 295 -23.99 -4.42 5.95
N ASN A 296 -22.92 -4.36 6.73
CA ASN A 296 -22.26 -3.14 7.12
C ASN A 296 -20.77 -3.41 7.36
N VAL A 297 -19.93 -2.48 6.90
CA VAL A 297 -18.46 -2.59 7.01
C VAL A 297 -17.97 -2.67 8.46
N TYR A 298 -18.73 -2.21 9.44
CA TYR A 298 -18.37 -2.25 10.86
C TYR A 298 -19.08 -3.36 11.62
N LEU A 299 -20.39 -3.52 11.43
CA LEU A 299 -21.19 -4.40 12.27
C LEU A 299 -21.29 -5.85 11.77
N GLY A 300 -20.94 -6.11 10.50
CA GLY A 300 -20.97 -7.45 9.91
C GLY A 300 -22.11 -7.68 8.91
N GLU A 301 -22.34 -8.94 8.57
CA GLU A 301 -23.29 -9.41 7.56
C GLU A 301 -24.29 -10.42 8.14
N HIS A 302 -25.57 -10.20 7.84
CA HIS A 302 -26.63 -11.16 8.14
C HIS A 302 -27.08 -11.81 6.83
N TYR A 303 -26.98 -13.14 6.76
CA TYR A 303 -27.32 -13.92 5.59
C TYR A 303 -28.39 -14.96 5.92
N ASP A 304 -29.45 -15.01 5.12
CA ASP A 304 -30.49 -16.03 5.21
C ASP A 304 -30.47 -16.93 3.96
N ALA A 305 -29.90 -18.13 4.10
CA ALA A 305 -29.78 -19.06 3.00
C ALA A 305 -31.15 -19.57 2.48
N ARG A 306 -32.21 -19.43 3.27
CA ARG A 306 -33.58 -19.76 2.84
C ARG A 306 -34.11 -18.79 1.78
N SER A 307 -33.49 -17.61 1.68
CA SER A 307 -33.79 -16.55 0.71
C SER A 307 -32.91 -16.62 -0.54
N GLU A 308 -32.05 -17.64 -0.69
CA GLU A 308 -31.32 -17.87 -1.92
C GLU A 308 -32.29 -18.12 -3.09
N ILE A 309 -31.95 -17.61 -4.26
CA ILE A 309 -32.71 -17.81 -5.50
C ILE A 309 -31.84 -18.63 -6.46
N PRO A 310 -31.92 -19.97 -6.45
CA PRO A 310 -31.04 -20.81 -7.27
C PRO A 310 -31.13 -20.47 -8.76
N GLY A 311 -29.96 -20.31 -9.39
CA GLY A 311 -29.83 -20.07 -10.83
C GLY A 311 -30.31 -18.70 -11.31
N TRP A 312 -30.60 -17.74 -10.42
CA TRP A 312 -31.09 -16.40 -10.78
C TRP A 312 -30.24 -15.69 -11.84
N ASP A 313 -28.94 -15.94 -11.86
CA ASP A 313 -27.94 -15.38 -12.77
C ASP A 313 -27.60 -16.30 -13.96
N THR A 314 -28.52 -17.21 -14.29
CA THR A 314 -28.42 -18.11 -15.46
C THR A 314 -29.52 -17.85 -16.48
N GLY A 315 -29.27 -18.22 -17.74
CA GLY A 315 -30.22 -18.04 -18.83
C GLY A 315 -31.47 -18.91 -18.76
N THR A 316 -31.56 -19.85 -17.82
CA THR A 316 -32.71 -20.75 -17.66
C THR A 316 -33.73 -20.26 -16.64
N PHE A 317 -33.42 -19.18 -15.90
CA PHE A 317 -34.26 -18.68 -14.83
C PHE A 317 -35.49 -17.91 -15.36
N ASP A 318 -36.65 -18.15 -14.74
CA ASP A 318 -37.87 -17.38 -14.98
C ASP A 318 -37.95 -16.18 -14.02
N ASP A 319 -37.66 -15.00 -14.57
CA ASP A 319 -37.67 -13.72 -13.86
C ASP A 319 -38.98 -12.94 -14.05
N SER A 320 -40.06 -13.58 -14.50
CA SER A 320 -41.37 -12.93 -14.73
C SER A 320 -41.93 -12.25 -13.48
N ARG A 321 -41.55 -12.72 -12.28
CA ARG A 321 -41.95 -12.17 -10.98
C ARG A 321 -41.02 -11.08 -10.44
N TRP A 322 -39.88 -10.83 -11.09
CA TRP A 322 -38.95 -9.78 -10.67
C TRP A 322 -39.44 -8.41 -11.10
N LYS A 323 -39.13 -7.38 -10.32
CA LYS A 323 -39.46 -5.99 -10.65
C LYS A 323 -38.48 -5.48 -11.72
N GLN A 324 -38.89 -4.47 -12.48
CA GLN A 324 -37.93 -3.74 -13.30
C GLN A 324 -37.02 -2.90 -12.39
N ALA A 325 -35.74 -2.81 -12.76
CA ALA A 325 -34.84 -1.83 -12.18
C ALA A 325 -35.26 -0.42 -12.60
N VAL A 326 -34.94 0.57 -11.79
CA VAL A 326 -35.25 1.98 -12.10
C VAL A 326 -33.96 2.76 -12.33
N LEU A 327 -34.03 3.82 -13.13
CA LEU A 327 -32.94 4.79 -13.20
C LEU A 327 -32.76 5.49 -11.84
N VAL A 328 -31.52 5.76 -11.46
CA VAL A 328 -31.23 6.49 -10.22
C VAL A 328 -31.75 7.93 -10.34
N PRO A 329 -32.67 8.40 -9.46
CA PRO A 329 -33.24 9.74 -9.56
C PRO A 329 -32.20 10.87 -9.40
N LYS A 330 -31.19 10.65 -8.55
CA LYS A 330 -30.07 11.56 -8.33
C LYS A 330 -28.76 10.85 -8.71
N ILE A 331 -28.28 11.12 -9.91
CA ILE A 331 -27.05 10.54 -10.44
C ILE A 331 -25.88 10.81 -9.47
N PRO A 332 -25.08 9.79 -9.12
CA PRO A 332 -23.86 9.97 -8.34
C PRO A 332 -22.93 11.01 -8.99
N ALA A 333 -22.50 12.01 -8.22
CA ALA A 333 -21.79 13.18 -8.75
C ALA A 333 -20.31 12.92 -9.10
N GLY A 334 -19.71 11.88 -8.53
CA GLY A 334 -18.29 11.59 -8.73
C GLY A 334 -17.94 11.23 -10.17
N GLN A 335 -16.75 11.64 -10.60
CA GLN A 335 -16.21 11.25 -11.90
C GLN A 335 -15.82 9.77 -11.89
N LEU A 336 -16.28 9.02 -12.88
CA LEU A 336 -15.85 7.64 -13.09
C LEU A 336 -14.40 7.60 -13.57
N SER A 337 -13.59 6.78 -12.90
CA SER A 337 -12.17 6.57 -13.22
C SER A 337 -11.78 5.10 -13.05
N ALA A 338 -10.82 4.64 -13.84
CA ALA A 338 -10.38 3.25 -13.80
C ALA A 338 -9.67 2.94 -12.48
N GLN A 339 -10.00 1.80 -11.87
CA GLN A 339 -9.31 1.32 -10.68
C GLN A 339 -7.92 0.76 -11.04
N MET A 340 -6.89 1.59 -10.87
CA MET A 340 -5.49 1.19 -11.06
C MET A 340 -4.81 0.69 -9.79
N GLN A 341 -5.34 1.03 -8.61
CA GLN A 341 -4.85 0.44 -7.35
C GLN A 341 -5.06 -1.08 -7.35
N PRO A 342 -4.16 -1.86 -6.74
CA PRO A 342 -4.37 -3.30 -6.61
C PRO A 342 -5.68 -3.60 -5.86
N PRO A 343 -6.51 -4.52 -6.38
CA PRO A 343 -7.81 -4.84 -5.82
C PRO A 343 -7.66 -5.61 -4.50
N VAL A 344 -8.70 -5.60 -3.67
CA VAL A 344 -8.74 -6.48 -2.49
C VAL A 344 -9.03 -7.91 -2.94
N ARG A 345 -8.25 -8.87 -2.47
CA ARG A 345 -8.37 -10.32 -2.75
C ARG A 345 -8.24 -11.15 -1.48
N VAL A 346 -8.52 -12.44 -1.61
CA VAL A 346 -8.13 -13.45 -0.62
C VAL A 346 -6.62 -13.69 -0.75
N LEU A 347 -5.85 -13.29 0.27
CA LEU A 347 -4.40 -13.53 0.30
C LEU A 347 -4.05 -14.90 0.88
N GLU A 348 -4.77 -15.30 1.93
CA GLU A 348 -4.45 -16.51 2.70
C GLU A 348 -5.72 -17.10 3.33
N VAL A 349 -5.79 -18.42 3.43
CA VAL A 349 -6.79 -19.14 4.25
C VAL A 349 -6.09 -19.69 5.48
N ILE A 350 -6.39 -19.11 6.64
CA ILE A 350 -5.81 -19.44 7.94
C ILE A 350 -6.72 -20.45 8.63
N LYS A 351 -6.13 -21.52 9.19
CA LYS A 351 -6.85 -22.54 9.95
C LYS A 351 -6.73 -22.27 11.45
N PRO A 352 -7.80 -22.44 12.25
CA PRO A 352 -7.71 -22.28 13.69
C PRO A 352 -6.74 -23.31 14.28
N VAL A 353 -5.93 -22.87 15.24
CA VAL A 353 -4.95 -23.72 15.94
C VAL A 353 -5.53 -24.36 17.19
N ARG A 354 -6.62 -23.80 17.73
CA ARG A 354 -7.28 -24.28 18.95
C ARG A 354 -8.76 -23.91 18.96
N MET A 355 -9.57 -24.78 19.56
CA MET A 355 -10.98 -24.54 19.86
C MET A 355 -11.23 -24.85 21.33
N THR A 356 -11.90 -23.96 22.04
CA THR A 356 -12.38 -24.16 23.42
C THR A 356 -13.88 -23.95 23.49
N GLU A 357 -14.54 -24.59 24.45
CA GLU A 357 -15.95 -24.34 24.76
C GLU A 357 -16.00 -23.62 26.11
N CYS A 358 -16.23 -22.31 26.09
CA CYS A 358 -16.17 -21.48 27.30
C CYS A 358 -17.44 -21.62 28.14
N ARG A 359 -18.57 -21.83 27.47
CA ARG A 359 -19.88 -22.15 28.06
C ARG A 359 -20.58 -23.16 27.15
N PRO A 360 -21.57 -23.93 27.65
CA PRO A 360 -22.30 -24.88 26.81
C PRO A 360 -22.83 -24.22 25.52
N GLY A 361 -22.35 -24.67 24.37
CA GLY A 361 -22.74 -24.13 23.05
C GLY A 361 -22.09 -22.81 22.62
N GLU A 362 -21.08 -22.33 23.35
CA GLU A 362 -20.27 -21.14 23.03
C GLU A 362 -18.81 -21.56 22.79
N PHE A 363 -18.39 -21.53 21.53
CA PHE A 363 -17.09 -22.04 21.09
C PHE A 363 -16.17 -20.89 20.69
N ILE A 364 -14.95 -20.86 21.24
CA ILE A 364 -13.90 -19.90 20.88
C ILE A 364 -12.85 -20.60 20.03
N PHE A 365 -12.59 -20.06 18.84
CA PHE A 365 -11.52 -20.48 17.94
C PHE A 365 -10.37 -19.48 18.01
N ASP A 366 -9.17 -19.95 18.29
CA ASP A 366 -7.93 -19.18 18.17
C ASP A 366 -7.32 -19.41 16.79
N MET A 367 -7.23 -18.37 15.97
CA MET A 367 -6.62 -18.44 14.64
C MET A 367 -5.09 -18.50 14.71
N GLY A 368 -4.49 -18.28 15.88
CA GLY A 368 -3.04 -18.23 16.12
C GLY A 368 -2.37 -16.96 15.61
N GLN A 369 -3.12 -16.08 14.95
CA GLN A 369 -2.66 -14.88 14.27
C GLN A 369 -3.80 -13.87 14.21
N ASN A 370 -3.53 -12.61 14.54
CA ASN A 370 -4.45 -11.48 14.30
C ASN A 370 -4.31 -11.01 12.85
N PHE A 371 -5.41 -10.86 12.12
CA PHE A 371 -5.44 -10.41 10.73
C PHE A 371 -6.77 -9.74 10.39
N ALA A 372 -6.84 -9.08 9.23
CA ALA A 372 -8.09 -8.58 8.68
C ALA A 372 -8.70 -9.52 7.63
N GLY A 373 -9.99 -9.78 7.73
CA GLY A 373 -10.67 -10.70 6.84
C GLY A 373 -12.08 -11.07 7.30
N VAL A 374 -12.51 -12.28 6.97
CA VAL A 374 -13.82 -12.83 7.37
C VAL A 374 -13.71 -14.29 7.77
N ALA A 375 -14.67 -14.83 8.51
CA ALA A 375 -14.78 -16.27 8.71
C ALA A 375 -15.46 -16.94 7.51
N ARG A 376 -15.02 -18.15 7.17
CA ARG A 376 -15.73 -19.09 6.29
C ARG A 376 -16.10 -20.32 7.10
N ILE A 377 -17.38 -20.69 7.06
CA ILE A 377 -17.91 -21.81 7.82
C ILE A 377 -18.34 -22.96 6.91
N LYS A 378 -18.28 -24.18 7.44
CA LYS A 378 -18.89 -25.40 6.87
C LYS A 378 -19.82 -25.97 7.92
N VAL A 379 -21.12 -25.97 7.66
CA VAL A 379 -22.13 -26.31 8.68
C VAL A 379 -23.21 -27.22 8.10
N ARG A 380 -23.74 -28.11 8.95
CA ARG A 380 -24.89 -28.97 8.67
C ARG A 380 -25.89 -28.80 9.78
N GLY A 381 -27.17 -28.67 9.46
CA GLY A 381 -28.20 -28.57 10.49
C GLY A 381 -29.60 -28.35 9.95
N PRO A 382 -30.60 -28.28 10.84
CA PRO A 382 -31.98 -28.04 10.46
C PRO A 382 -32.15 -26.68 9.76
N LYS A 383 -33.06 -26.63 8.79
CA LYS A 383 -33.49 -25.39 8.14
C LYS A 383 -33.94 -24.36 9.18
N GLY A 384 -33.45 -23.13 9.05
CA GLY A 384 -33.77 -22.02 9.95
C GLY A 384 -32.92 -21.97 11.23
N THR A 385 -31.97 -22.89 11.41
CA THR A 385 -30.97 -22.75 12.49
C THR A 385 -30.08 -21.54 12.19
N THR A 386 -29.75 -20.75 13.20
CA THR A 386 -28.94 -19.54 13.05
C THR A 386 -27.63 -19.69 13.80
N VAL A 387 -26.53 -19.57 13.05
CA VAL A 387 -25.16 -19.51 13.58
C VAL A 387 -24.76 -18.04 13.68
N LYS A 388 -24.21 -17.64 14.82
CA LYS A 388 -23.64 -16.30 15.03
C LYS A 388 -22.14 -16.39 15.22
N ILE A 389 -21.42 -15.44 14.65
CA ILE A 389 -19.96 -15.39 14.61
C ILE A 389 -19.53 -14.02 15.10
N ARG A 390 -18.91 -13.94 16.29
CA ARG A 390 -18.35 -12.69 16.83
C ARG A 390 -16.84 -12.69 16.77
N TYR A 391 -16.25 -11.51 16.65
CA TYR A 391 -14.82 -11.32 16.39
C TYR A 391 -14.13 -10.52 17.50
N GLY A 392 -12.94 -10.95 17.88
CA GLY A 392 -12.11 -10.28 18.88
C GLY A 392 -10.62 -10.40 18.58
N GLU A 393 -9.86 -9.42 19.02
CA GLU A 393 -8.39 -9.46 18.92
C GLU A 393 -7.76 -10.26 20.05
N ASP A 394 -8.49 -10.43 21.16
CA ASP A 394 -8.02 -11.10 22.37
C ASP A 394 -9.12 -11.91 23.07
N VAL A 395 -8.74 -12.57 24.17
CA VAL A 395 -9.64 -13.26 25.11
C VAL A 395 -9.42 -12.77 26.54
N TYR A 396 -10.46 -12.84 27.37
CA TYR A 396 -10.33 -12.60 28.80
C TYR A 396 -9.63 -13.77 29.51
N SER A 397 -9.28 -13.58 30.79
CA SER A 397 -8.62 -14.59 31.61
C SER A 397 -9.46 -15.86 31.84
N ASP A 398 -10.79 -15.77 31.72
CA ASP A 398 -11.71 -16.92 31.77
C ASP A 398 -11.84 -17.65 30.40
N GLY A 399 -11.14 -17.15 29.38
CA GLY A 399 -11.13 -17.68 28.03
C GLY A 399 -12.26 -17.16 27.13
N SER A 400 -13.20 -16.37 27.65
CA SER A 400 -14.27 -15.79 26.83
C SER A 400 -13.73 -14.71 25.88
N LEU A 401 -14.45 -14.45 24.78
CA LEU A 401 -14.04 -13.50 23.75
C LEU A 401 -13.95 -12.07 24.31
N ASN A 402 -12.82 -11.40 24.06
CA ASN A 402 -12.71 -9.97 24.26
C ASN A 402 -12.97 -9.21 22.96
N VAL A 403 -14.16 -8.61 22.85
CA VAL A 403 -14.58 -7.80 21.71
C VAL A 403 -14.22 -6.32 21.86
N MET A 404 -13.72 -5.91 23.03
CA MET A 404 -13.76 -4.50 23.40
C MET A 404 -12.80 -3.66 22.55
N THR A 405 -11.59 -4.13 22.25
CA THR A 405 -10.62 -3.37 21.43
C THR A 405 -11.08 -3.15 19.98
N SER A 406 -12.02 -3.97 19.50
CA SER A 406 -12.52 -3.96 18.11
C SER A 406 -13.92 -3.35 17.95
N VAL A 407 -14.53 -2.81 19.01
CA VAL A 407 -15.85 -2.14 18.94
C VAL A 407 -15.80 -0.89 18.06
N ALA A 408 -16.68 -0.84 17.06
CA ALA A 408 -16.75 0.27 16.10
C ALA A 408 -16.87 1.62 16.81
N GLY A 409 -15.97 2.55 16.48
CA GLY A 409 -15.95 3.94 16.96
C GLY A 409 -16.00 4.12 18.47
N GLN A 410 -15.49 3.14 19.23
CA GLN A 410 -15.56 3.14 20.68
C GLN A 410 -16.99 3.29 21.21
N GLN A 411 -17.98 2.81 20.44
CA GLN A 411 -19.40 2.86 20.77
C GLN A 411 -19.72 1.83 21.85
N LYS A 412 -19.21 2.15 23.04
CA LYS A 412 -19.31 1.47 24.32
C LYS A 412 -19.05 2.54 25.41
N LYS A 413 -19.32 2.25 26.67
CA LYS A 413 -19.14 3.24 27.76
C LYS A 413 -17.66 3.47 28.09
N VAL A 414 -16.97 4.28 27.28
CA VAL A 414 -15.58 4.70 27.48
C VAL A 414 -15.50 6.24 27.53
N TRP A 415 -14.57 6.76 28.33
CA TRP A 415 -14.33 8.20 28.53
C TRP A 415 -15.52 9.03 29.05
N ASN A 416 -16.52 8.42 29.67
CA ASN A 416 -17.75 9.08 30.16
C ASN A 416 -18.51 9.89 29.10
N ALA A 417 -18.29 9.61 27.82
CA ALA A 417 -18.97 10.27 26.73
C ALA A 417 -20.23 9.49 26.31
N ASP A 418 -21.33 10.21 26.07
CA ASP A 418 -22.55 9.65 25.48
C ASP A 418 -22.51 9.89 23.97
N TRP A 419 -22.21 8.82 23.25
CA TRP A 419 -22.10 8.83 21.79
C TRP A 419 -23.35 8.26 21.09
N SER A 420 -24.42 8.01 21.85
CA SER A 420 -25.59 7.31 21.35
C SER A 420 -26.29 8.07 20.21
N MET A 421 -26.66 7.31 19.19
CA MET A 421 -27.50 7.74 18.07
C MET A 421 -28.77 6.87 18.02
N PRO A 422 -29.89 7.37 17.48
CA PRO A 422 -31.12 6.59 17.33
C PRO A 422 -30.89 5.24 16.61
N GLY A 423 -31.28 4.15 17.26
CA GLY A 423 -31.19 2.78 16.75
C GLY A 423 -29.80 2.14 16.80
N GLN A 424 -28.77 2.92 17.14
CA GLN A 424 -27.42 2.41 17.31
C GLN A 424 -27.35 1.40 18.45
N PRO A 425 -26.61 0.29 18.29
CA PRO A 425 -26.43 -0.67 19.38
C PRO A 425 -25.65 -0.03 20.54
N GLN A 426 -25.99 -0.40 21.79
CA GLN A 426 -25.27 0.04 22.99
C GLN A 426 -23.78 -0.35 22.95
N THR A 427 -23.48 -1.49 22.32
CA THR A 427 -22.11 -1.92 22.03
C THR A 427 -22.05 -2.37 20.58
N ALA A 428 -21.33 -1.62 19.76
CA ALA A 428 -21.18 -1.86 18.32
C ALA A 428 -20.10 -2.92 18.03
N TRP A 429 -20.26 -4.13 18.59
CA TRP A 429 -19.35 -5.23 18.28
C TRP A 429 -19.58 -5.76 16.86
N GLN A 430 -18.58 -6.46 16.33
CA GLN A 430 -18.61 -7.01 14.97
C GLN A 430 -19.16 -8.43 15.01
N GLU A 431 -20.24 -8.69 14.29
CA GLU A 431 -20.96 -9.97 14.30
C GLU A 431 -21.50 -10.32 12.92
N ASP A 432 -21.23 -11.54 12.46
CA ASP A 432 -21.91 -12.09 11.31
C ASP A 432 -22.93 -13.15 11.73
N VAL A 433 -24.00 -13.29 10.94
CA VAL A 433 -25.12 -14.18 11.21
C VAL A 433 -25.46 -14.98 9.96
N TYR A 434 -25.52 -16.31 10.08
CA TYR A 434 -25.91 -17.22 9.00
C TYR A 434 -27.12 -18.05 9.41
N THR A 435 -28.20 -17.98 8.62
CA THR A 435 -29.39 -18.83 8.80
C THR A 435 -29.43 -19.93 7.74
N LEU A 436 -29.43 -21.18 8.19
CA LEU A 436 -29.30 -22.36 7.35
C LEU A 436 -30.55 -22.61 6.49
N LYS A 437 -30.35 -23.11 5.27
CA LYS A 437 -31.45 -23.60 4.40
C LYS A 437 -31.81 -25.06 4.65
N GLY A 438 -30.97 -25.79 5.38
CA GLY A 438 -31.18 -27.18 5.79
C GLY A 438 -30.84 -28.20 4.70
N GLU A 439 -29.90 -27.87 3.80
CA GLU A 439 -29.60 -28.67 2.62
C GLU A 439 -28.15 -29.17 2.63
N GLY A 440 -27.93 -30.36 3.18
CA GLY A 440 -26.61 -30.99 3.17
C GLY A 440 -25.57 -30.20 3.96
N GLU A 441 -24.37 -30.06 3.39
CA GLU A 441 -23.32 -29.19 3.93
C GLU A 441 -23.41 -27.82 3.27
N GLU A 442 -23.53 -26.81 4.11
CA GLU A 442 -23.62 -25.42 3.69
C GLU A 442 -22.25 -24.76 3.94
N ILE A 443 -21.70 -24.13 2.89
CA ILE A 443 -20.46 -23.37 2.95
C ILE A 443 -20.80 -21.91 2.75
N TRP A 444 -20.42 -21.08 3.72
CA TRP A 444 -20.73 -19.66 3.68
C TRP A 444 -19.59 -18.79 4.22
N SER A 445 -19.49 -17.60 3.66
CA SER A 445 -18.58 -16.53 4.06
C SER A 445 -19.27 -15.19 3.76
N PRO A 446 -19.12 -14.17 4.62
CA PRO A 446 -19.60 -12.82 4.35
C PRO A 446 -19.03 -12.25 3.04
N ARG A 447 -19.80 -11.36 2.39
CA ARG A 447 -19.45 -10.79 1.07
C ARG A 447 -19.08 -9.32 1.12
N PHE A 448 -19.77 -8.54 1.97
CA PHE A 448 -19.71 -7.07 1.95
C PHE A 448 -19.24 -6.46 3.27
N THR A 449 -18.41 -7.20 4.01
CA THR A 449 -17.78 -6.75 5.26
C THR A 449 -16.40 -7.38 5.46
N PHE A 450 -15.67 -6.91 6.46
CA PHE A 450 -14.42 -7.49 6.95
C PHE A 450 -14.20 -7.08 8.41
N HIS A 451 -13.38 -7.84 9.13
CA HIS A 451 -13.13 -7.70 10.56
C HIS A 451 -11.63 -7.81 10.85
N GLY A 452 -11.13 -7.15 11.89
CA GLY A 452 -9.81 -7.40 12.46
C GLY A 452 -9.92 -8.32 13.67
N PHE A 453 -9.31 -9.50 13.61
CA PHE A 453 -9.45 -10.50 14.67
C PHE A 453 -8.34 -11.55 14.69
N ARG A 454 -8.15 -12.11 15.87
CA ARG A 454 -7.45 -13.40 16.09
C ARG A 454 -8.40 -14.49 16.57
N TYR A 455 -9.44 -14.10 17.31
CA TYR A 455 -10.36 -15.02 17.94
C TYR A 455 -11.75 -14.88 17.33
N ILE A 456 -12.39 -16.03 17.14
CA ILE A 456 -13.77 -16.13 16.66
C ILE A 456 -14.59 -16.83 17.75
N GLU A 457 -15.68 -16.21 18.19
CA GLU A 457 -16.71 -16.88 18.96
C GLU A 457 -17.84 -17.35 18.04
N VAL A 458 -18.25 -18.61 18.21
CA VAL A 458 -19.37 -19.21 17.48
C VAL A 458 -20.44 -19.66 18.48
N THR A 459 -21.67 -19.21 18.25
CA THR A 459 -22.87 -19.63 19.01
C THR A 459 -24.00 -20.05 18.07
N GLY A 460 -24.95 -20.82 18.58
CA GLY A 460 -26.09 -21.33 17.78
C GLY A 460 -25.70 -22.42 16.78
N TRP A 461 -24.51 -23.02 16.92
CA TRP A 461 -24.11 -24.16 16.11
C TRP A 461 -25.05 -25.36 16.38
N PRO A 462 -25.54 -26.07 15.35
CA PRO A 462 -26.51 -27.16 15.52
C PRO A 462 -26.03 -28.30 16.45
N ASP A 463 -24.75 -28.65 16.35
CA ASP A 463 -24.06 -29.65 17.16
C ASP A 463 -22.77 -29.04 17.78
N ARG A 464 -21.71 -29.84 17.98
CA ARG A 464 -20.37 -29.35 18.33
C ARG A 464 -19.54 -29.17 17.05
N PRO A 465 -18.97 -27.99 16.77
CA PRO A 465 -18.07 -27.80 15.64
C PRO A 465 -16.70 -28.44 15.89
N SER A 466 -15.92 -28.56 14.82
CA SER A 466 -14.52 -28.96 14.80
C SER A 466 -13.65 -27.84 14.21
N LEU A 467 -12.32 -27.96 14.33
CA LEU A 467 -11.37 -27.03 13.71
C LEU A 467 -11.49 -26.96 12.18
N ALA A 468 -12.01 -28.00 11.53
CA ALA A 468 -12.13 -28.06 10.07
C ALA A 468 -13.37 -27.29 9.55
N ASP A 469 -14.29 -26.94 10.45
CA ASP A 469 -15.57 -26.30 10.13
C ASP A 469 -15.45 -24.77 10.04
N ILE A 470 -14.35 -24.19 10.55
CA ILE A 470 -14.08 -22.75 10.54
C ILE A 470 -12.74 -22.49 9.86
N GLU A 471 -12.73 -21.53 8.95
CA GLU A 471 -11.54 -21.01 8.29
C GLU A 471 -11.53 -19.48 8.42
N GLY A 472 -10.37 -18.89 8.66
CA GLY A 472 -10.16 -17.44 8.57
C GLY A 472 -9.69 -17.08 7.17
N VAL A 473 -10.40 -16.19 6.47
CA VAL A 473 -10.07 -15.78 5.12
C VAL A 473 -9.42 -14.40 5.19
N ARG A 474 -8.09 -14.33 5.11
CA ARG A 474 -7.33 -13.07 5.15
C ARG A 474 -7.54 -12.30 3.85
N LEU A 475 -8.01 -11.07 3.98
CA LEU A 475 -8.29 -10.16 2.86
C LEU A 475 -7.36 -8.96 2.93
N SER A 476 -6.94 -8.45 1.78
CA SER A 476 -6.19 -7.19 1.66
C SER A 476 -6.03 -6.82 0.19
N ALA A 477 -5.61 -5.58 -0.09
CA ALA A 477 -5.08 -5.21 -1.40
C ALA A 477 -3.94 -6.17 -1.81
N ASP A 478 -4.04 -6.72 -3.02
CA ASP A 478 -3.08 -7.68 -3.57
C ASP A 478 -1.83 -6.98 -4.13
N LEU A 479 -1.05 -6.40 -3.22
CA LEU A 479 0.19 -5.70 -3.55
C LEU A 479 1.33 -6.68 -3.84
N GLN A 480 2.17 -6.36 -4.83
CA GLN A 480 3.38 -7.14 -5.08
C GLN A 480 4.38 -6.90 -3.93
N LYS A 481 4.95 -7.97 -3.38
CA LYS A 481 6.03 -7.85 -2.38
C LYS A 481 7.27 -7.21 -3.02
N ALA A 482 7.84 -6.20 -2.36
CA ALA A 482 9.03 -5.50 -2.81
C ALA A 482 10.27 -5.86 -1.98
N GLY A 483 10.12 -6.12 -0.68
CA GLY A 483 11.24 -6.39 0.22
C GLY A 483 11.23 -7.81 0.78
N CYS A 484 12.42 -8.40 0.96
CA CYS A 484 12.61 -9.58 1.77
C CYS A 484 13.73 -9.33 2.78
N PHE A 485 13.48 -9.66 4.04
CA PHE A 485 14.43 -9.56 5.14
C PHE A 485 14.46 -10.85 5.95
N GLU A 486 15.66 -11.30 6.30
CA GLU A 486 15.88 -12.38 7.25
C GLU A 486 17.22 -12.17 7.95
N CYS A 487 17.34 -12.52 9.23
CA CYS A 487 18.60 -12.41 9.95
C CYS A 487 18.79 -13.51 10.99
N SER A 488 19.97 -13.54 11.60
CA SER A 488 20.30 -14.51 12.66
C SER A 488 19.50 -14.35 13.97
N ASN A 489 18.83 -13.21 14.20
CA ASN A 489 18.00 -13.02 15.39
C ASN A 489 16.54 -13.44 15.10
N PRO A 490 16.03 -14.52 15.74
CA PRO A 490 14.67 -15.00 15.50
C PRO A 490 13.57 -14.02 15.93
N MET A 491 13.84 -13.13 16.90
CA MET A 491 12.90 -12.09 17.31
C MET A 491 12.66 -11.08 16.19
N LEU A 492 13.73 -10.63 15.50
CA LEU A 492 13.60 -9.69 14.38
C LEU A 492 12.89 -10.34 13.19
N ASN A 493 13.13 -11.62 12.92
CA ASN A 493 12.38 -12.37 11.89
C ASN A 493 10.88 -12.49 12.27
N ARG A 494 10.57 -12.69 13.55
CA ARG A 494 9.18 -12.65 14.05
C ARG A 494 8.58 -11.26 13.91
N LEU A 495 9.36 -10.20 14.18
CA LEU A 495 8.91 -8.82 14.01
C LEU A 495 8.58 -8.50 12.55
N ASP A 496 9.41 -8.89 11.58
CA ASP A 496 9.13 -8.73 10.15
C ASP A 496 7.79 -9.38 9.75
N LYS A 497 7.53 -10.61 10.24
CA LYS A 497 6.24 -11.27 10.04
C LYS A 497 5.08 -10.50 10.69
N VAL A 498 5.25 -10.00 11.92
CA VAL A 498 4.24 -9.19 12.62
C VAL A 498 3.92 -7.90 11.85
N LEU A 499 4.93 -7.26 11.25
CA LEU A 499 4.76 -6.10 10.39
C LEU A 499 3.94 -6.44 9.13
N ASP A 500 4.25 -7.53 8.44
CA ASP A 500 3.50 -8.00 7.26
C ASP A 500 2.00 -8.19 7.56
N TYR A 501 1.69 -8.90 8.65
CA TYR A 501 0.28 -9.09 9.07
C TYR A 501 -0.39 -7.77 9.46
N THR A 502 0.32 -6.87 10.15
CA THR A 502 -0.22 -5.56 10.53
C THR A 502 -0.52 -4.71 9.29
N PHE A 503 0.40 -4.65 8.33
CA PHE A 503 0.27 -3.80 7.14
C PHE A 503 -0.84 -4.28 6.22
N HIS A 504 -0.89 -5.56 5.88
CA HIS A 504 -1.97 -6.09 5.05
C HIS A 504 -3.34 -6.01 5.74
N SER A 505 -3.39 -6.09 7.07
CA SER A 505 -4.64 -5.85 7.79
C SER A 505 -5.21 -4.46 7.50
N ASN A 506 -4.36 -3.49 7.17
CA ASN A 506 -4.72 -2.09 7.05
C ASN A 506 -4.74 -1.58 5.60
N LEU A 507 -4.92 -2.46 4.60
CA LEU A 507 -4.89 -2.09 3.17
C LEU A 507 -6.19 -2.50 2.46
N PHE A 508 -7.28 -1.78 2.75
CA PHE A 508 -8.60 -1.99 2.15
C PHE A 508 -9.00 -0.74 1.38
N SER A 509 -8.42 -0.54 0.18
CA SER A 509 -8.50 0.66 -0.66
C SER A 509 -7.93 1.96 -0.05
N VAL A 510 -7.75 2.01 1.27
CA VAL A 510 -7.04 3.05 2.02
C VAL A 510 -5.99 2.36 2.90
N GLN A 511 -4.94 3.08 3.26
CA GLN A 511 -4.06 2.66 4.35
C GLN A 511 -4.70 3.08 5.67
N SER A 512 -5.37 2.16 6.35
CA SER A 512 -6.10 2.47 7.58
C SER A 512 -5.23 2.52 8.84
N ASP A 513 -5.74 3.20 9.87
CA ASP A 513 -5.24 3.16 11.25
C ASP A 513 -5.41 1.77 11.90
N CYS A 514 -6.60 1.17 11.76
CA CYS A 514 -6.89 -0.17 12.24
C CYS A 514 -7.92 -0.88 11.35
N PRO A 515 -7.92 -2.22 11.29
CA PRO A 515 -8.85 -2.98 10.44
C PRO A 515 -10.25 -3.15 11.03
N ALA A 516 -10.47 -2.69 12.27
CA ALA A 516 -11.60 -3.09 13.09
C ALA A 516 -12.53 -1.92 13.40
N ARG A 517 -12.12 -1.02 14.29
CA ARG A 517 -13.05 -0.06 14.91
C ARG A 517 -13.29 1.22 14.11
N GLU A 518 -12.32 1.67 13.32
CA GLU A 518 -12.35 2.96 12.61
C GLU A 518 -12.17 2.79 11.10
N LYS A 519 -11.09 2.12 10.67
CA LYS A 519 -10.83 1.76 9.26
C LYS A 519 -10.56 2.97 8.35
N PHE A 520 -9.99 4.05 8.89
CA PHE A 520 -9.83 5.32 8.18
C PHE A 520 -8.41 5.59 7.72
N GLY A 521 -8.29 6.22 6.55
CA GLY A 521 -7.01 6.64 5.98
C GLY A 521 -6.41 7.86 6.68
N TYR A 522 -5.97 7.71 7.93
CA TYR A 522 -5.35 8.79 8.72
C TYR A 522 -3.98 9.19 8.15
N GLY A 523 -3.80 10.50 7.93
CA GLY A 523 -2.56 11.03 7.39
C GLY A 523 -1.33 10.84 8.29
N GLY A 524 -1.50 10.88 9.62
CA GLY A 524 -0.41 10.70 10.58
C GLY A 524 0.19 9.30 10.51
N ASP A 525 -0.66 8.28 10.47
CA ASP A 525 -0.30 6.87 10.24
C ASP A 525 0.51 6.70 8.96
N ILE A 526 0.04 7.31 7.88
CA ILE A 526 0.74 7.31 6.59
C ILE A 526 2.11 7.97 6.72
N VAL A 527 2.22 9.14 7.36
CA VAL A 527 3.52 9.82 7.56
C VAL A 527 4.47 8.96 8.40
N GLY A 528 3.97 8.31 9.45
CA GLY A 528 4.77 7.44 10.31
C GLY A 528 5.29 6.18 9.63
N THR A 529 4.66 5.72 8.54
CA THR A 529 4.90 4.37 7.99
C THR A 529 5.08 4.27 6.48
N ALA A 530 4.80 5.31 5.69
CA ALA A 530 4.76 5.20 4.23
C ALA A 530 6.07 4.71 3.61
N ARG A 531 7.22 5.12 4.18
CA ARG A 531 8.53 4.59 3.78
C ARG A 531 8.63 3.09 4.00
N THR A 532 8.13 2.58 5.12
CA THR A 532 8.16 1.15 5.43
C THR A 532 7.24 0.36 4.52
N PHE A 533 6.05 0.87 4.20
CA PHE A 533 5.18 0.23 3.21
C PHE A 533 5.86 0.13 1.84
N CYS A 534 6.59 1.16 1.38
CA CYS A 534 7.39 1.09 0.15
C CYS A 534 8.55 0.07 0.20
N TRP A 535 9.03 -0.30 1.39
CA TRP A 535 9.99 -1.39 1.56
C TRP A 535 9.33 -2.76 1.43
N PHE A 536 8.15 -2.93 2.02
CA PHE A 536 7.46 -4.23 2.03
C PHE A 536 6.78 -4.52 0.69
N TYR A 537 6.21 -3.52 0.03
CA TYR A 537 5.34 -3.71 -1.13
C TYR A 537 5.55 -2.68 -2.24
N ASP A 538 5.11 -3.01 -3.45
CA ASP A 538 4.93 -2.05 -4.52
C ASP A 538 3.67 -1.19 -4.25
N MET A 539 3.91 -0.01 -3.68
CA MET A 539 2.90 0.96 -3.27
C MET A 539 2.53 1.99 -4.34
N GLU A 540 3.08 1.91 -5.55
CA GLU A 540 3.01 2.99 -6.53
C GLU A 540 1.56 3.41 -6.84
N ASN A 541 0.77 2.48 -7.39
CA ASN A 541 -0.62 2.74 -7.76
C ASN A 541 -1.52 2.96 -6.53
N PHE A 542 -1.17 2.36 -5.38
CA PHE A 542 -1.93 2.50 -4.14
C PHE A 542 -1.80 3.93 -3.57
N TYR A 543 -0.57 4.44 -3.45
CA TYR A 543 -0.35 5.80 -2.97
C TYR A 543 -0.71 6.87 -3.99
N ARG A 544 -0.62 6.60 -5.31
CA ARG A 544 -1.18 7.52 -6.31
C ARG A 544 -2.68 7.73 -6.08
N LYS A 545 -3.43 6.66 -5.78
CA LYS A 545 -4.86 6.75 -5.43
C LYS A 545 -5.06 7.50 -4.12
N ALA A 546 -4.30 7.19 -3.06
CA ALA A 546 -4.43 7.88 -1.77
C ALA A 546 -4.13 9.39 -1.87
N ILE A 547 -3.11 9.79 -2.64
CA ILE A 547 -2.81 11.21 -2.93
C ILE A 547 -4.02 11.88 -3.61
N GLN A 548 -4.66 11.20 -4.57
CA GLN A 548 -5.86 11.70 -5.22
C GLN A 548 -7.03 11.85 -4.25
N ASP A 549 -7.20 10.95 -3.26
CA ASP A 549 -8.23 11.09 -2.23
C ASP A 549 -8.03 12.36 -1.39
N PHE A 550 -6.80 12.60 -0.90
CA PHE A 550 -6.48 13.85 -0.18
C PHE A 550 -6.71 15.08 -1.06
N ALA A 551 -6.39 15.01 -2.35
CA ALA A 551 -6.68 16.11 -3.29
C ALA A 551 -8.18 16.34 -3.49
N ASN A 552 -8.98 15.26 -3.55
CA ASN A 552 -10.44 15.34 -3.68
C ASN A 552 -11.09 15.99 -2.45
N ASP A 553 -10.48 15.81 -1.28
CA ASP A 553 -10.96 16.30 0.01
C ASP A 553 -10.22 17.56 0.51
N GLN A 554 -9.34 18.16 -0.30
CA GLN A 554 -8.72 19.44 0.04
C GLN A 554 -9.78 20.50 0.33
N ARG A 555 -9.64 21.15 1.48
CA ARG A 555 -10.62 22.11 1.99
C ARG A 555 -10.60 23.44 1.20
N PRO A 556 -11.71 24.20 1.19
CA PRO A 556 -11.80 25.47 0.47
C PRO A 556 -10.65 26.46 0.74
N GLU A 557 -10.19 26.61 1.97
CA GLU A 557 -9.06 27.49 2.34
C GLU A 557 -7.69 26.91 1.95
N GLY A 558 -7.60 25.59 1.70
CA GLY A 558 -6.38 24.92 1.21
C GLY A 558 -5.83 23.83 2.12
N GLY A 559 -6.27 23.75 3.38
CA GLY A 559 -5.86 22.69 4.29
C GLY A 559 -6.25 21.30 3.78
N MET A 560 -5.44 20.30 4.12
CA MET A 560 -5.79 18.89 3.90
C MET A 560 -6.56 18.35 5.10
N THR A 561 -7.41 17.37 4.88
CA THR A 561 -8.17 16.70 5.94
C THR A 561 -7.27 15.78 6.77
N GLU A 562 -7.73 15.39 7.96
CA GLU A 562 -7.01 14.41 8.80
C GLU A 562 -7.05 13.01 8.21
N THR A 563 -8.18 12.68 7.58
CA THR A 563 -8.46 11.41 6.92
C THR A 563 -8.85 11.65 5.45
N ALA A 564 -8.50 10.72 4.59
CA ALA A 564 -8.95 10.70 3.20
C ALA A 564 -9.39 9.26 2.82
N PRO A 565 -10.67 9.04 2.42
CA PRO A 565 -11.74 10.03 2.33
C PRO A 565 -12.14 10.68 3.67
N TYR A 566 -12.55 11.95 3.61
CA TYR A 566 -12.91 12.74 4.79
C TYR A 566 -14.19 12.22 5.46
N ASN A 567 -14.11 12.01 6.77
CA ASN A 567 -15.18 11.41 7.58
C ASN A 567 -15.69 12.32 8.71
N GLY A 568 -15.28 13.59 8.75
CA GLY A 568 -15.67 14.56 9.77
C GLY A 568 -14.62 14.80 10.85
N ILE A 569 -13.58 13.96 10.94
CA ILE A 569 -12.56 14.06 11.98
C ILE A 569 -11.52 15.13 11.58
N ALA A 570 -11.32 16.10 12.47
CA ALA A 570 -10.40 17.22 12.33
C ALA A 570 -9.83 17.63 13.70
N ALA A 571 -9.35 16.64 14.46
CA ALA A 571 -8.84 16.79 15.80
C ALA A 571 -7.60 17.72 15.81
N GLU A 572 -7.63 18.74 16.66
CA GLU A 572 -6.59 19.78 16.70
C GLU A 572 -6.27 20.40 15.32
N GLY A 573 -7.28 20.48 14.45
CA GLY A 573 -7.21 21.07 13.12
C GLY A 573 -7.00 22.58 13.12
N LEU A 574 -6.50 23.12 12.00
CA LEU A 574 -6.17 24.54 11.87
C LEU A 574 -7.30 25.41 11.27
N GLY A 575 -8.53 24.90 11.30
CA GLY A 575 -9.73 25.53 10.73
C GLY A 575 -10.17 24.93 9.39
N ASP A 576 -11.36 25.33 8.93
CA ASP A 576 -11.99 24.85 7.68
C ASP A 576 -12.12 23.32 7.58
N ASP A 577 -12.30 22.64 8.72
CA ASP A 577 -12.31 21.18 8.84
C ASP A 577 -11.02 20.49 8.31
N SER A 578 -9.91 21.21 8.29
CA SER A 578 -8.60 20.63 7.98
C SER A 578 -8.06 19.84 9.17
N GLY A 579 -7.27 18.81 8.89
CA GLY A 579 -6.64 17.99 9.92
C GLY A 579 -5.53 18.71 10.69
N PRO A 580 -4.93 18.06 11.69
CA PRO A 580 -3.76 18.59 12.38
C PRO A 580 -2.55 18.60 11.44
N VAL A 581 -1.65 19.58 11.62
CA VAL A 581 -0.54 19.83 10.69
C VAL A 581 0.32 18.58 10.41
N GLY A 582 0.56 17.70 11.39
CA GLY A 582 1.30 16.45 11.17
C GLY A 582 0.58 15.43 10.27
N TRP A 583 -0.75 15.38 10.31
CA TRP A 583 -1.55 14.48 9.46
C TRP A 583 -1.68 15.03 8.05
N GLN A 584 -1.84 16.35 7.92
CA GLN A 584 -1.90 17.03 6.63
C GLN A 584 -0.65 16.79 5.75
N LEU A 585 0.48 16.44 6.37
CA LEU A 585 1.75 16.18 5.70
C LEU A 585 1.71 14.96 4.77
N ALA A 586 0.80 14.01 5.00
CA ALA A 586 0.67 12.78 4.21
C ALA A 586 0.60 13.06 2.70
N PHE A 587 -0.09 14.13 2.32
CA PHE A 587 -0.26 14.52 0.92
C PHE A 587 1.09 14.74 0.21
N ALA A 588 1.98 15.56 0.78
CA ALA A 588 3.30 15.82 0.20
C ALA A 588 4.27 14.66 0.46
N PHE A 589 4.16 14.01 1.61
CA PHE A 589 5.07 12.94 2.01
C PHE A 589 4.95 11.70 1.12
N MET A 590 3.74 11.28 0.76
CA MET A 590 3.53 10.19 -0.20
C MET A 590 4.09 10.54 -1.58
N GLN A 591 3.90 11.77 -2.06
CA GLN A 591 4.49 12.23 -3.32
C GLN A 591 6.02 12.14 -3.31
N LYS A 592 6.65 12.50 -2.18
CA LYS A 592 8.09 12.34 -1.98
C LYS A 592 8.50 10.87 -2.02
N GLN A 593 7.75 9.97 -1.38
CA GLN A 593 8.07 8.54 -1.42
C GLN A 593 7.94 7.95 -2.83
N LEU A 594 6.90 8.31 -3.59
CA LEU A 594 6.76 7.88 -4.98
C LEU A 594 7.94 8.37 -5.85
N TYR A 595 8.42 9.59 -5.61
CA TYR A 595 9.60 10.09 -6.29
C TYR A 595 10.88 9.35 -5.88
N GLU A 596 11.14 9.17 -4.58
CA GLU A 596 12.37 8.52 -4.10
C GLU A 596 12.47 7.04 -4.51
N TYR A 597 11.38 6.27 -4.37
CA TYR A 597 11.40 4.81 -4.62
C TYR A 597 11.15 4.45 -6.09
N TYR A 598 10.41 5.27 -6.84
CA TYR A 598 9.98 4.96 -8.21
C TYR A 598 10.47 5.95 -9.28
N GLY A 599 11.01 7.09 -8.86
CA GLY A 599 11.36 8.19 -9.77
C GLY A 599 10.12 8.87 -10.38
N ASP A 600 8.93 8.69 -9.81
CA ASP A 600 7.69 9.25 -10.36
C ASP A 600 7.56 10.74 -10.01
N LEU A 601 7.79 11.60 -10.99
CA LEU A 601 7.62 13.04 -10.85
C LEU A 601 6.22 13.51 -11.31
N ARG A 602 5.36 12.62 -11.82
CA ARG A 602 4.05 12.99 -12.38
C ARG A 602 3.08 13.44 -11.31
N THR A 603 3.02 12.75 -10.18
CA THR A 603 2.16 13.09 -9.04
C THR A 603 2.53 14.46 -8.48
N ILE A 604 3.82 14.71 -8.22
CA ILE A 604 4.34 16.02 -7.82
C ILE A 604 3.92 17.11 -8.82
N ARG A 605 4.11 16.89 -10.13
CA ARG A 605 3.71 17.88 -11.16
C ARG A 605 2.21 18.15 -11.18
N ALA A 606 1.40 17.10 -11.10
CA ALA A 606 -0.05 17.21 -11.18
C ALA A 606 -0.64 17.93 -9.96
N PHE A 607 -0.08 17.69 -8.78
CA PHE A 607 -0.62 18.18 -7.51
C PHE A 607 0.16 19.35 -6.88
N TYR A 608 1.22 19.83 -7.53
CA TYR A 608 1.97 21.01 -7.09
C TYR A 608 1.07 22.22 -6.72
N PRO A 609 0.04 22.59 -7.54
CA PRO A 609 -0.84 23.70 -7.17
C PRO A 609 -1.62 23.46 -5.87
N ALA A 610 -2.06 22.23 -5.61
CA ALA A 610 -2.79 21.88 -4.39
C ALA A 610 -1.86 21.95 -3.17
N LEU A 611 -0.63 21.44 -3.26
CA LEU A 611 0.35 21.55 -2.18
C LEU A 611 0.72 23.00 -1.89
N ARG A 612 0.89 23.81 -2.94
CA ARG A 612 1.14 25.25 -2.77
C ARG A 612 -0.01 25.93 -2.02
N LYS A 613 -1.26 25.63 -2.39
CA LYS A 613 -2.45 26.14 -1.71
C LYS A 613 -2.47 25.75 -0.22
N GLN A 614 -2.09 24.50 0.08
CA GLN A 614 -1.97 24.02 1.46
C GLN A 614 -0.89 24.78 2.25
N VAL A 615 0.29 25.01 1.68
CA VAL A 615 1.34 25.77 2.36
C VAL A 615 0.93 27.22 2.61
N GLU A 616 0.24 27.87 1.67
CA GLU A 616 -0.30 29.22 1.91
C GLU A 616 -1.38 29.23 3.00
N PHE A 617 -2.22 28.19 3.07
CA PHE A 617 -3.14 28.00 4.20
C PHE A 617 -2.37 27.90 5.53
N LEU A 618 -1.37 27.02 5.63
CA LEU A 618 -0.57 26.88 6.86
C LEU A 618 0.14 28.18 7.23
N ARG A 619 0.68 28.90 6.24
CA ARG A 619 1.29 30.22 6.43
C ARG A 619 0.30 31.24 7.00
N SER A 620 -0.96 31.20 6.56
CA SER A 620 -2.02 32.08 7.09
C SER A 620 -2.40 31.79 8.54
N LYS A 621 -2.16 30.55 9.01
CA LYS A 621 -2.43 30.12 10.39
C LYS A 621 -1.21 30.28 11.31
N ALA A 622 -0.05 30.64 10.77
CA ALA A 622 1.18 30.76 11.53
C ALA A 622 1.32 32.16 12.17
N GLU A 623 1.71 32.19 13.45
CA GLU A 623 2.00 33.43 14.18
C GLU A 623 3.50 33.59 14.38
N GLY A 624 4.09 34.61 13.74
CA GLY A 624 5.54 34.80 13.75
C GLY A 624 6.29 33.58 13.21
N ASN A 625 5.77 32.98 12.12
CA ASN A 625 6.27 31.78 11.46
C ASN A 625 6.21 30.50 12.29
N ARG A 626 5.29 30.39 13.25
CA ARG A 626 5.10 29.21 14.10
C ARG A 626 3.64 28.79 14.15
N ILE A 627 3.40 27.49 14.14
CA ILE A 627 2.08 26.90 14.45
C ILE A 627 2.15 26.36 15.88
N ARG A 628 1.10 26.61 16.66
CA ARG A 628 1.11 26.39 18.12
C ARG A 628 0.40 25.12 18.58
N MET A 629 -0.52 24.59 17.76
CA MET A 629 -1.40 23.48 18.12
C MET A 629 -1.27 22.31 17.14
N CYS A 630 -1.33 21.09 17.66
CA CYS A 630 -1.45 19.82 16.92
C CYS A 630 -1.67 18.66 17.91
N ILE A 631 -2.03 17.47 17.39
CA ILE A 631 -2.07 16.21 18.16
C ILE A 631 -0.70 15.81 18.73
N ASN A 632 0.39 16.30 18.13
CA ASN A 632 1.78 16.04 18.53
C ASN A 632 2.25 14.61 18.18
N ASP A 633 3.27 14.12 18.86
CA ASP A 633 3.78 12.76 18.79
C ASP A 633 2.81 11.80 19.52
N HIS A 634 1.76 11.39 18.81
CA HIS A 634 0.68 10.55 19.34
C HIS A 634 1.21 9.23 19.93
N GLU A 635 0.64 8.82 21.07
CA GLU A 635 1.09 7.66 21.87
C GLU A 635 2.55 7.68 22.38
N SER A 636 3.17 8.87 22.50
CA SER A 636 4.42 9.02 23.26
C SER A 636 4.20 8.79 24.76
N LEU A 637 5.19 8.16 25.40
CA LEU A 637 5.25 7.99 26.86
C LEU A 637 5.90 9.19 27.58
N GLU A 638 6.44 10.14 26.82
CA GLU A 638 7.07 11.35 27.36
C GLU A 638 6.15 12.56 27.22
N GLU A 639 6.45 13.61 27.98
CA GLU A 639 5.76 14.89 27.85
C GLU A 639 6.02 15.52 26.48
N ARG A 640 4.99 16.13 25.90
CA ARG A 640 4.97 16.65 24.54
C ARG A 640 4.75 18.16 24.53
N ILE A 641 5.37 18.86 23.58
CA ILE A 641 5.23 20.32 23.41
C ILE A 641 4.50 20.61 22.09
N PRO A 642 3.17 20.83 22.05
CA PRO A 642 2.38 21.04 20.83
C PRO A 642 3.01 22.00 19.81
N ALA A 643 3.46 23.16 20.27
CA ALA A 643 4.05 24.18 19.40
C ALA A 643 5.36 23.74 18.73
N LEU A 644 6.17 22.91 19.39
CA LEU A 644 7.44 22.40 18.85
C LEU A 644 7.15 21.51 17.64
N PHE A 645 6.32 20.49 17.82
CA PHE A 645 6.00 19.53 16.77
C PHE A 645 5.18 20.18 15.66
N ALA A 646 4.24 21.06 15.99
CA ALA A 646 3.44 21.77 14.99
C ALA A 646 4.33 22.65 14.09
N THR A 647 5.26 23.40 14.67
CA THR A 647 6.22 24.23 13.92
C THR A 647 7.19 23.38 13.09
N ALA A 648 7.66 22.25 13.64
CA ALA A 648 8.53 21.33 12.91
C ALA A 648 7.84 20.70 11.68
N HIS A 649 6.59 20.26 11.80
CA HIS A 649 5.83 19.75 10.66
C HIS A 649 5.50 20.86 9.65
N TYR A 650 5.19 22.08 10.10
CA TYR A 650 5.00 23.22 9.21
C TYR A 650 6.26 23.49 8.38
N TYR A 651 7.43 23.52 9.02
CA TYR A 651 8.72 23.62 8.32
C TYR A 651 8.88 22.52 7.26
N HIS A 652 8.53 21.27 7.59
CA HIS A 652 8.67 20.15 6.65
C HIS A 652 7.77 20.28 5.42
N HIS A 653 6.53 20.79 5.55
CA HIS A 653 5.69 21.10 4.39
C HIS A 653 6.37 22.11 3.45
N VAL A 654 6.93 23.18 4.02
CA VAL A 654 7.57 24.25 3.24
C VAL A 654 8.82 23.75 2.53
N ILE A 655 9.63 22.90 3.18
CA ILE A 655 10.79 22.26 2.56
C ILE A 655 10.38 21.35 1.41
N LEU A 656 9.37 20.50 1.59
CA LEU A 656 8.87 19.64 0.52
C LEU A 656 8.34 20.47 -0.66
N LEU A 657 7.62 21.55 -0.41
CA LEU A 657 7.16 22.44 -1.48
C LEU A 657 8.33 23.12 -2.20
N ALA A 658 9.35 23.60 -1.49
CA ALA A 658 10.54 24.20 -2.10
C ALA A 658 11.30 23.19 -2.96
N GLU A 659 11.44 21.95 -2.49
CA GLU A 659 12.02 20.85 -3.25
C GLU A 659 11.19 20.57 -4.51
N PHE A 660 9.88 20.41 -4.37
CA PHE A 660 8.98 20.13 -5.49
C PHE A 660 8.96 21.29 -6.49
N ALA A 661 9.10 22.53 -6.04
CA ALA A 661 9.25 23.70 -6.89
C ALA A 661 10.51 23.58 -7.76
N SER A 662 11.62 23.11 -7.18
CA SER A 662 12.86 22.87 -7.93
C SER A 662 12.67 21.74 -8.96
N LEU A 663 12.11 20.61 -8.55
CA LEU A 663 11.86 19.45 -9.43
C LEU A 663 10.90 19.76 -10.58
N THR A 664 9.94 20.66 -10.35
CA THR A 664 8.96 21.11 -11.35
C THR A 664 9.35 22.41 -12.06
N LYS A 665 10.55 22.94 -11.79
CA LYS A 665 11.14 24.14 -12.40
C LYS A 665 10.36 25.45 -12.15
N GLN A 666 9.72 25.55 -10.98
CA GLN A 666 9.02 26.76 -10.50
C GLN A 666 10.00 27.71 -9.80
N THR A 667 10.89 28.35 -10.58
CA THR A 667 12.05 29.10 -10.07
C THR A 667 11.73 30.20 -9.06
N LYS A 668 10.59 30.91 -9.22
CA LYS A 668 10.15 31.94 -8.27
C LYS A 668 9.76 31.33 -6.92
N ASP A 669 9.01 30.24 -6.96
CA ASP A 669 8.52 29.55 -5.77
C ASP A 669 9.68 28.92 -4.99
N VAL A 670 10.74 28.45 -5.67
CA VAL A 670 11.98 27.99 -5.00
C VAL A 670 12.55 29.08 -4.08
N GLN A 671 12.67 30.32 -4.58
CA GLN A 671 13.21 31.43 -3.77
C GLN A 671 12.31 31.76 -2.59
N ILE A 672 10.99 31.86 -2.83
CA ILE A 672 10.00 32.21 -1.80
C ILE A 672 9.99 31.17 -0.68
N TYR A 673 9.87 29.89 -1.03
CA TYR A 673 9.67 28.84 -0.04
C TYR A 673 10.98 28.40 0.63
N THR A 674 12.14 28.55 -0.03
CA THR A 674 13.44 28.39 0.65
C THR A 674 13.64 29.48 1.72
N GLN A 675 13.29 30.73 1.40
CA GLN A 675 13.35 31.83 2.36
C GLN A 675 12.38 31.61 3.53
N LEU A 676 11.13 31.25 3.24
CA LEU A 676 10.14 30.95 4.28
C LEU A 676 10.61 29.80 5.20
N ALA A 677 11.19 28.73 4.63
CA ALA A 677 11.74 27.64 5.42
C ALA A 677 12.86 28.13 6.36
N SER A 678 13.76 28.99 5.89
CA SER A 678 14.81 29.59 6.73
C SER A 678 14.21 30.38 7.90
N GLU A 679 13.20 31.21 7.64
CA GLU A 679 12.56 32.02 8.68
C GLU A 679 11.82 31.17 9.72
N ILE A 680 11.20 30.05 9.31
CA ILE A 680 10.58 29.10 10.23
C ILE A 680 11.65 28.38 11.06
N LYS A 681 12.77 27.95 10.46
CA LYS A 681 13.90 27.33 11.17
C LYS A 681 14.47 28.29 12.23
N GLU A 682 14.66 29.55 11.88
CA GLU A 682 15.10 30.58 12.84
C GLU A 682 14.10 30.78 13.98
N ALA A 683 12.80 30.83 13.67
CA ALA A 683 11.75 30.94 14.68
C ALA A 683 11.69 29.72 15.61
N PHE A 684 11.90 28.51 15.07
CA PHE A 684 11.99 27.27 15.84
C PHE A 684 13.20 27.29 16.78
N ILE A 685 14.40 27.59 16.24
CA ILE A 685 15.64 27.65 17.01
C ILE A 685 15.50 28.63 18.17
N LYS A 686 14.98 29.83 17.90
CA LYS A 686 14.81 30.87 18.92
C LYS A 686 13.90 30.45 20.08
N GLU A 687 12.85 29.68 19.80
CA GLU A 687 11.87 29.30 20.82
C GLU A 687 12.26 27.99 21.55
N PHE A 688 12.76 27.01 20.82
CA PHE A 688 12.89 25.64 21.33
C PHE A 688 14.33 25.21 21.57
N LEU A 689 15.34 25.79 20.93
CA LEU A 689 16.74 25.44 21.17
C LEU A 689 17.35 26.35 22.25
N LYS A 690 17.85 25.74 23.33
CA LYS A 690 18.68 26.46 24.29
C LYS A 690 20.09 26.64 23.72
N ALA A 691 20.37 27.85 23.27
CA ALA A 691 21.61 28.22 22.59
C ALA A 691 22.89 27.71 23.30
N GLY A 692 23.79 27.13 22.51
CA GLY A 692 25.08 26.61 22.93
C GLY A 692 25.03 25.31 23.74
N THR A 693 23.87 24.65 23.84
CA THR A 693 23.72 23.44 24.67
C THR A 693 23.21 22.22 23.92
N GLY A 694 22.72 22.37 22.68
CA GLY A 694 22.04 21.29 21.96
C GLY A 694 20.71 20.82 22.58
N LYS A 695 20.23 21.47 23.65
CA LYS A 695 18.97 21.08 24.32
C LYS A 695 17.77 21.67 23.59
N VAL A 696 16.92 20.81 23.03
CA VAL A 696 15.67 21.20 22.39
C VAL A 696 14.48 20.91 23.31
N GLY A 697 13.63 21.91 23.53
CA GLY A 697 12.40 21.80 24.32
C GLY A 697 12.64 21.20 25.70
N ASN A 698 11.91 20.13 26.01
CA ASN A 698 12.01 19.36 27.25
C ASN A 698 12.99 18.18 27.18
N CYS A 699 13.84 18.12 26.14
CA CYS A 699 14.90 17.11 25.98
C CYS A 699 14.39 15.65 25.93
N THR A 700 13.17 15.43 25.44
CA THR A 700 12.64 14.07 25.18
C THR A 700 13.27 13.46 23.94
N GLN A 701 13.16 12.14 23.79
CA GLN A 701 13.66 11.42 22.62
C GLN A 701 13.09 12.03 21.34
N ALA A 702 11.78 12.20 21.28
CA ALA A 702 11.08 12.74 20.12
C ALA A 702 11.47 14.20 19.83
N ALA A 703 11.53 15.08 20.84
CA ALA A 703 11.87 16.48 20.64
C ALA A 703 13.29 16.65 20.04
N GLN A 704 14.27 15.89 20.56
CA GLN A 704 15.63 15.94 20.06
C GLN A 704 15.78 15.29 18.69
N ALA A 705 15.20 14.10 18.51
CA ALA A 705 15.26 13.40 17.24
C ALA A 705 14.57 14.19 16.11
N PHE A 706 13.42 14.82 16.37
CA PHE A 706 12.73 15.67 15.38
C PHE A 706 13.60 16.82 14.91
N ALA A 707 14.20 17.54 15.85
CA ALA A 707 15.03 18.67 15.51
C ALA A 707 16.29 18.25 14.74
N LEU A 708 16.90 17.11 15.07
CA LEU A 708 18.03 16.56 14.33
C LEU A 708 17.63 16.07 12.93
N PHE A 709 16.50 15.36 12.83
CA PHE A 709 16.01 14.72 11.62
C PHE A 709 15.55 15.73 10.56
N TYR A 710 14.83 16.78 10.97
CA TYR A 710 14.42 17.86 10.07
C TYR A 710 15.46 18.97 9.89
N ASP A 711 16.68 18.78 10.38
CA ASP A 711 17.73 19.80 10.31
C ASP A 711 17.30 21.16 10.89
N LEU A 712 16.72 21.15 12.08
CA LEU A 712 16.29 22.35 12.82
C LEU A 712 17.31 22.78 13.90
N ILE A 713 18.55 22.29 13.80
CA ILE A 713 19.64 22.59 14.74
C ILE A 713 20.82 23.19 13.95
N PRO A 714 21.47 24.26 14.44
CA PRO A 714 22.72 24.76 13.85
C PRO A 714 23.80 23.67 13.81
N GLU A 715 24.58 23.63 12.72
CA GLU A 715 25.59 22.60 12.49
C GLU A 715 26.56 22.42 13.68
N ASN A 716 26.99 23.54 14.28
CA ASN A 716 27.91 23.55 15.41
C ASN A 716 27.31 23.03 16.74
N GLU A 717 26.00 22.83 16.83
CA GLU A 717 25.31 22.27 18.00
C GLU A 717 24.75 20.87 17.75
N ARG A 718 24.82 20.34 16.52
CA ARG A 718 24.25 19.03 16.16
C ARG A 718 24.83 17.88 16.99
N ALA A 719 26.14 17.86 17.20
CA ALA A 719 26.80 16.83 18.03
C ALA A 719 26.31 16.88 19.49
N ALA A 720 26.23 18.07 20.08
CA ALA A 720 25.70 18.23 21.44
C ALA A 720 24.23 17.82 21.53
N ALA A 721 23.41 18.14 20.55
CA ALA A 721 22.01 17.71 20.52
C ALA A 721 21.87 16.18 20.38
N PHE A 722 22.75 15.55 19.60
CA PHE A 722 22.82 14.10 19.51
C PHE A 722 23.18 13.47 20.87
N ASP A 723 24.16 14.02 21.59
CA ASP A 723 24.49 13.55 22.93
C ASP A 723 23.31 13.65 23.91
N ILE A 724 22.49 14.71 23.80
CA ILE A 724 21.27 14.82 24.61
C ILE A 724 20.22 13.79 24.19
N LEU A 725 20.09 13.46 22.89
CA LEU A 725 19.22 12.36 22.46
C LEU A 725 19.66 11.03 23.10
N LEU A 726 20.96 10.75 23.12
CA LEU A 726 21.50 9.56 23.79
C LEU A 726 21.15 9.55 25.29
N GLN A 727 21.30 10.68 25.98
CA GLN A 727 20.88 10.82 27.38
C GLN A 727 19.38 10.60 27.58
N ALA A 728 18.54 11.04 26.65
CA ALA A 728 17.09 10.82 26.70
C ALA A 728 16.72 9.34 26.53
N ILE A 729 17.47 8.61 25.69
CA ILE A 729 17.36 7.16 25.55
C ILE A 729 17.82 6.45 26.85
N ASP A 730 18.96 6.86 27.41
CA ASP A 730 19.50 6.29 28.66
C ASP A 730 18.58 6.54 29.87
N LYS A 731 17.87 7.67 29.92
CA LYS A 731 16.86 7.96 30.95
C LYS A 731 15.73 6.92 30.96
N TRP A 732 15.46 6.32 29.81
CA TRP A 732 14.52 5.21 29.65
C TRP A 732 15.22 3.86 29.63
N ASN A 733 16.45 3.75 30.16
CA ASN A 733 17.27 2.54 30.18
C ASN A 733 17.38 1.91 28.78
N GLY A 734 17.54 2.69 27.71
CA GLY A 734 17.64 2.17 26.35
C GLY A 734 16.31 1.85 25.67
N HIS A 735 15.16 2.05 26.33
CA HIS A 735 13.85 1.82 25.73
C HIS A 735 13.39 2.97 24.84
N VAL A 736 12.51 2.65 23.89
CA VAL A 736 11.73 3.63 23.14
C VAL A 736 10.71 4.32 24.06
N ALA A 737 10.57 5.64 23.94
CA ALA A 737 9.52 6.38 24.64
C ALA A 737 8.74 7.34 23.73
N SER A 738 9.17 7.44 22.47
CA SER A 738 8.55 8.23 21.42
C SER A 738 7.23 7.63 20.91
N GLY A 739 6.41 8.49 20.31
CA GLY A 739 5.18 8.16 19.62
C GLY A 739 5.36 7.97 18.11
N ILE A 740 4.24 8.05 17.38
CA ILE A 740 4.13 7.79 15.95
C ILE A 740 5.19 8.47 15.07
N PHE A 741 5.53 9.71 15.39
CA PHE A 741 6.43 10.52 14.58
C PHE A 741 7.85 10.42 15.12
N GLY A 742 8.01 10.46 16.45
CA GLY A 742 9.30 10.39 17.12
C GLY A 742 10.05 9.10 16.84
N VAL A 743 9.35 7.96 16.73
CA VAL A 743 9.96 6.65 16.44
C VAL A 743 10.78 6.63 15.14
N PRO A 744 10.23 6.94 13.95
CA PRO A 744 11.01 6.95 12.72
C PRO A 744 12.16 7.97 12.78
N ALA A 745 11.99 9.10 13.46
CA ALA A 745 13.06 10.09 13.62
C ALA A 745 14.21 9.59 14.50
N VAL A 746 13.91 8.95 15.64
CA VAL A 746 14.94 8.39 16.54
C VAL A 746 15.76 7.33 15.82
N LEU A 747 15.10 6.36 15.18
CA LEU A 747 15.79 5.27 14.48
C LEU A 747 16.66 5.80 13.33
N GLU A 748 16.16 6.78 12.57
CA GLU A 748 16.91 7.37 11.46
C GLU A 748 18.11 8.20 11.93
N VAL A 749 17.95 8.99 13.00
CA VAL A 749 19.07 9.74 13.58
C VAL A 749 20.15 8.80 14.11
N LEU A 750 19.79 7.70 14.77
CA LEU A 750 20.76 6.69 15.21
C LEU A 750 21.50 6.04 14.03
N ARG A 751 20.76 5.67 12.96
CA ARG A 751 21.33 5.09 11.73
C ARG A 751 22.34 6.03 11.07
N LEU A 752 21.97 7.30 10.88
CA LEU A 752 22.81 8.31 10.25
C LEU A 752 24.10 8.60 11.05
N ASN A 753 24.06 8.43 12.37
CA ASN A 753 25.22 8.61 13.26
C ASN A 753 25.95 7.29 13.58
N ASN A 754 25.71 6.21 12.81
CA ASN A 754 26.31 4.88 13.01
C ASN A 754 26.13 4.31 14.42
N ARG A 755 25.07 4.69 15.15
CA ARG A 755 24.72 4.16 16.48
C ARG A 755 23.68 3.06 16.41
N ASN A 756 23.91 2.13 15.49
CA ASN A 756 23.00 1.00 15.28
C ASN A 756 23.04 0.00 16.45
N ASP A 757 24.09 0.02 17.26
CA ASP A 757 24.18 -0.67 18.55
C ASP A 757 23.01 -0.29 19.47
N ILE A 758 22.72 1.01 19.61
CA ILE A 758 21.61 1.50 20.44
C ILE A 758 20.27 1.17 19.81
N ALA A 759 20.11 1.39 18.50
CA ALA A 759 18.86 1.09 17.82
C ALA A 759 18.50 -0.40 17.94
N TYR A 760 19.49 -1.28 17.79
CA TYR A 760 19.33 -2.72 17.96
C TYR A 760 18.91 -3.08 19.39
N GLU A 761 19.60 -2.54 20.40
CA GLU A 761 19.23 -2.77 21.80
C GLU A 761 17.78 -2.32 22.06
N MET A 762 17.43 -1.09 21.67
CA MET A 762 16.10 -0.52 21.82
C MET A 762 15.01 -1.38 21.19
N VAL A 763 15.23 -1.88 19.96
CA VAL A 763 14.26 -2.70 19.24
C VAL A 763 14.11 -4.09 19.87
N THR A 764 15.21 -4.67 20.36
CA THR A 764 15.26 -6.04 20.87
C THR A 764 14.93 -6.20 22.35
N LYS A 765 14.74 -5.09 23.08
CA LYS A 765 14.31 -5.09 24.48
C LYS A 765 12.96 -5.79 24.68
N LYS A 766 12.95 -6.70 25.64
CA LYS A 766 11.84 -7.62 25.93
C LYS A 766 10.88 -7.10 27.02
N ASP A 767 11.36 -6.23 27.88
CA ASP A 767 10.59 -5.55 28.91
C ASP A 767 9.94 -4.26 28.39
N PHE A 768 8.91 -3.80 29.08
CA PHE A 768 8.15 -2.61 28.67
C PHE A 768 9.00 -1.35 28.75
N PRO A 769 8.90 -0.42 27.78
CA PRO A 769 8.13 -0.46 26.52
C PRO A 769 8.97 -0.92 25.31
N GLY A 770 8.31 -1.37 24.22
CA GLY A 770 8.96 -1.59 22.92
C GLY A 770 8.39 -2.77 22.13
N TRP A 771 8.95 -3.01 20.94
CA TRP A 771 8.52 -4.11 20.06
C TRP A 771 8.79 -5.49 20.65
N GLY A 772 9.96 -5.71 21.25
CA GLY A 772 10.24 -6.98 21.92
C GLY A 772 9.26 -7.25 23.06
N HIS A 773 8.86 -6.23 23.81
CA HIS A 773 7.79 -6.35 24.80
C HIS A 773 6.45 -6.77 24.20
N MET A 774 6.01 -6.17 23.07
CA MET A 774 4.80 -6.59 22.38
C MET A 774 4.89 -8.09 22.01
N LEU A 775 6.01 -8.52 21.43
CA LEU A 775 6.22 -9.91 21.00
C LEU A 775 6.23 -10.90 22.17
N GLU A 776 6.93 -10.58 23.26
CA GLU A 776 6.97 -11.41 24.48
C GLU A 776 5.60 -11.47 25.17
N SER A 777 4.78 -10.42 25.01
CA SER A 777 3.39 -10.37 25.48
C SER A 777 2.40 -11.07 24.54
N GLY A 778 2.89 -11.77 23.50
CA GLY A 778 2.06 -12.59 22.62
C GLY A 778 1.47 -11.86 21.40
N ALA A 779 1.91 -10.63 21.12
CA ALA A 779 1.47 -9.89 19.94
C ALA A 779 1.81 -10.64 18.64
N THR A 780 0.83 -10.66 17.73
CA THR A 780 0.95 -11.19 16.36
C THR A 780 0.76 -10.11 15.30
N THR A 781 0.39 -8.91 15.73
CA THR A 781 0.29 -7.64 14.99
C THR A 781 0.80 -6.55 15.92
N LEU A 782 1.19 -5.38 15.39
CA LEU A 782 1.56 -4.25 16.24
C LEU A 782 0.34 -3.66 16.93
N TRP A 783 0.51 -3.22 18.17
CA TRP A 783 -0.53 -2.54 18.93
C TRP A 783 -0.51 -1.04 18.67
N GLU A 784 -1.65 -0.39 18.92
CA GLU A 784 -1.76 1.07 18.85
C GLU A 784 -0.97 1.77 19.94
N THR A 785 -0.86 1.23 21.14
CA THR A 785 -0.04 1.86 22.19
C THR A 785 1.07 0.93 22.63
N TRP A 786 2.14 1.49 23.19
CA TRP A 786 3.18 0.69 23.82
C TRP A 786 2.65 -0.16 24.98
N ARG A 787 1.55 0.28 25.61
CA ARG A 787 0.88 -0.44 26.69
C ARG A 787 -0.12 -1.43 26.10
N TYR A 788 -0.18 -2.61 26.70
CA TYR A 788 -1.28 -3.53 26.42
C TYR A 788 -2.63 -2.89 26.78
N SER A 789 -3.64 -3.18 25.97
CA SER A 789 -5.02 -2.77 26.20
C SER A 789 -5.96 -3.94 25.94
N ASP A 790 -6.82 -4.21 26.91
CA ASP A 790 -7.92 -5.17 26.82
C ASP A 790 -9.26 -4.47 26.50
N ASN A 791 -9.27 -3.15 26.32
CA ASN A 791 -10.52 -2.41 26.19
C ASN A 791 -10.43 -1.32 25.13
N VAL A 792 -9.56 -0.33 25.29
CA VAL A 792 -9.64 0.92 24.53
C VAL A 792 -8.90 0.83 23.20
N PHE A 793 -7.62 0.50 23.25
CA PHE A 793 -6.73 0.61 22.11
C PHE A 793 -6.66 -0.66 21.27
N SER A 794 -6.44 -0.50 19.97
CA SER A 794 -6.39 -1.54 18.95
C SER A 794 -5.15 -2.41 19.15
N GLN A 795 -5.29 -3.71 18.91
CA GLN A 795 -4.15 -4.63 18.87
C GLN A 795 -3.62 -4.86 17.44
N ASN A 796 -4.06 -4.06 16.47
CA ASN A 796 -3.61 -4.10 15.08
C ASN A 796 -3.57 -2.68 14.49
N HIS A 797 -2.42 -2.01 14.64
CA HIS A 797 -2.20 -0.62 14.22
C HIS A 797 -0.81 -0.47 13.57
N PRO A 798 -0.68 0.14 12.38
CA PRO A 798 0.58 0.14 11.64
C PRO A 798 1.61 1.14 12.17
N MET A 799 1.20 2.13 12.97
CA MET A 799 1.96 3.36 13.19
C MET A 799 3.35 3.20 13.83
N PHE A 800 3.58 2.15 14.62
CA PHE A 800 4.92 1.80 15.13
C PHE A 800 5.72 0.89 14.20
N GLY A 801 5.28 0.76 12.94
CA GLY A 801 5.87 -0.12 11.95
C GLY A 801 7.17 0.39 11.32
N SER A 802 7.57 1.64 11.57
CA SER A 802 8.80 2.24 11.03
C SER A 802 10.10 1.55 11.45
N VAL A 803 10.07 0.65 12.42
CA VAL A 803 11.19 -0.27 12.66
C VAL A 803 11.52 -1.14 11.43
N GLY A 804 10.52 -1.43 10.58
CA GLY A 804 10.72 -2.15 9.33
C GLY A 804 11.70 -1.44 8.41
N GLU A 805 11.50 -0.15 8.10
CA GLU A 805 12.46 0.58 7.25
C GLU A 805 13.88 0.58 7.84
N TRP A 806 14.02 0.67 9.16
CA TRP A 806 15.33 0.57 9.81
C TRP A 806 15.99 -0.79 9.58
N MET A 807 15.24 -1.91 9.62
CA MET A 807 15.77 -3.24 9.33
C MET A 807 16.35 -3.32 7.90
N TYR A 808 15.65 -2.82 6.90
CA TYR A 808 16.12 -2.81 5.51
C TYR A 808 17.30 -1.84 5.28
N GLN A 809 17.19 -0.62 5.81
CA GLN A 809 18.14 0.46 5.55
C GLN A 809 19.41 0.39 6.39
N SER A 810 19.34 -0.15 7.60
CA SER A 810 20.46 -0.23 8.53
C SER A 810 21.08 -1.62 8.54
N LEU A 811 20.29 -2.65 8.86
CA LEU A 811 20.79 -4.02 8.95
C LEU A 811 21.06 -4.60 7.56
N GLY A 812 20.12 -4.44 6.62
CA GLY A 812 20.33 -4.75 5.21
C GLY A 812 21.24 -3.73 4.51
N GLY A 813 21.25 -2.48 4.99
CA GLY A 813 22.12 -1.43 4.48
C GLY A 813 21.67 -0.81 3.16
N ILE A 814 20.46 -1.07 2.67
CA ILE A 814 20.02 -0.62 1.34
C ILE A 814 19.29 0.73 1.46
N THR A 815 19.75 1.78 0.78
CA THR A 815 18.97 3.03 0.64
C THR A 815 19.03 3.61 -0.78
N PRO A 816 17.98 4.30 -1.25
CA PRO A 816 18.08 5.07 -2.47
C PRO A 816 19.08 6.22 -2.27
N ALA A 817 20.09 6.33 -3.13
CA ALA A 817 21.01 7.46 -3.19
C ALA A 817 20.65 8.45 -4.32
N ALA A 818 19.72 8.05 -5.17
CA ALA A 818 19.01 8.90 -6.12
C ALA A 818 17.62 8.30 -6.41
N PRO A 819 16.66 9.12 -6.87
CA PRO A 819 15.30 8.71 -7.17
C PRO A 819 15.21 7.45 -8.04
N GLY A 820 14.25 6.58 -7.72
CA GLY A 820 14.01 5.31 -8.40
C GLY A 820 15.13 4.29 -8.22
N PHE A 821 16.00 4.44 -7.23
CA PHE A 821 17.23 3.63 -7.09
C PHE A 821 18.15 3.70 -8.32
N SER A 822 18.14 4.82 -9.05
CA SER A 822 19.09 5.04 -10.15
C SER A 822 20.54 5.12 -9.67
N LYS A 823 20.73 5.52 -8.40
CA LYS A 823 21.93 5.31 -7.60
C LYS A 823 21.54 4.68 -6.28
N ILE A 824 22.36 3.75 -5.80
CA ILE A 824 22.09 2.92 -4.62
C ILE A 824 23.18 3.16 -3.59
N MET A 825 22.82 3.20 -2.31
CA MET A 825 23.78 3.06 -1.22
C MET A 825 23.61 1.68 -0.59
N ILE A 826 24.73 0.98 -0.39
CA ILE A 826 24.82 -0.26 0.36
C ILE A 826 25.77 -0.03 1.54
N LYS A 827 25.23 0.20 2.73
CA LYS A 827 25.97 0.44 3.97
C LYS A 827 25.38 -0.39 5.12
N PRO A 828 25.63 -1.71 5.16
CA PRO A 828 25.16 -2.53 6.27
C PRO A 828 25.86 -2.12 7.57
N GLN A 829 25.09 -2.02 8.66
CA GLN A 829 25.57 -1.67 9.99
C GLN A 829 25.31 -2.84 10.97
N PRO A 830 26.20 -3.85 11.03
CA PRO A 830 26.06 -4.96 11.98
C PRO A 830 25.92 -4.46 13.42
N ALA A 831 25.03 -5.06 14.20
CA ALA A 831 24.74 -4.66 15.58
C ALA A 831 24.36 -5.86 16.46
N GLY A 832 24.57 -5.70 17.78
CA GLY A 832 24.23 -6.70 18.78
C GLY A 832 24.87 -8.07 18.53
N ASP A 833 24.04 -9.10 18.62
CA ASP A 833 24.40 -10.52 18.41
C ASP A 833 24.14 -11.02 16.98
N LEU A 834 23.93 -10.11 16.01
CA LEU A 834 23.73 -10.51 14.62
C LEU A 834 25.01 -11.05 13.98
N ASN A 835 24.93 -12.26 13.45
CA ASN A 835 26.00 -12.92 12.71
C ASN A 835 25.75 -12.91 11.19
N TRP A 836 24.50 -12.75 10.75
CA TRP A 836 24.17 -12.61 9.33
C TRP A 836 22.84 -11.90 9.13
N VAL A 837 22.70 -11.29 7.96
CA VAL A 837 21.45 -10.72 7.41
C VAL A 837 21.38 -11.06 5.93
N ASN A 838 20.22 -11.50 5.47
CA ASN A 838 19.85 -11.60 4.07
C ASN A 838 18.79 -10.54 3.78
N CYS A 839 19.05 -9.65 2.82
CA CYS A 839 18.16 -8.56 2.49
C CYS A 839 18.12 -8.36 0.98
N SER A 840 16.91 -8.23 0.43
CA SER A 840 16.71 -7.87 -0.97
C SER A 840 15.55 -6.91 -1.15
N TYR A 841 15.64 -6.07 -2.19
CA TYR A 841 14.59 -5.13 -2.56
C TYR A 841 14.38 -5.10 -4.09
N GLU A 842 13.14 -5.28 -4.53
CA GLU A 842 12.72 -5.22 -5.92
C GLU A 842 12.40 -3.76 -6.31
N SER A 843 13.41 -3.04 -6.78
CA SER A 843 13.23 -1.67 -7.26
C SER A 843 12.64 -1.61 -8.67
N VAL A 844 12.26 -0.41 -9.12
CA VAL A 844 11.86 -0.18 -10.52
C VAL A 844 12.96 -0.51 -11.55
N ASN A 845 14.22 -0.61 -11.12
CA ASN A 845 15.34 -1.01 -11.98
C ASN A 845 15.66 -2.51 -11.89
N GLY A 846 15.10 -3.23 -10.92
CA GLY A 846 15.35 -4.65 -10.67
C GLY A 846 15.76 -4.93 -9.22
N THR A 847 16.08 -6.19 -8.96
CA THR A 847 16.44 -6.70 -7.62
C THR A 847 17.79 -6.20 -7.14
N ILE A 848 17.80 -5.53 -5.99
CA ILE A 848 18.97 -5.14 -5.21
C ILE A 848 19.17 -6.18 -4.09
N VAL A 849 20.37 -6.69 -3.90
CA VAL A 849 20.68 -7.65 -2.82
C VAL A 849 21.81 -7.11 -1.94
N SER A 850 21.70 -7.31 -0.63
CA SER A 850 22.73 -7.05 0.37
C SER A 850 22.67 -8.12 1.44
N ASN A 851 23.48 -9.16 1.26
CA ASN A 851 23.56 -10.29 2.19
C ASN A 851 24.94 -10.29 2.85
N TRP A 852 25.00 -10.18 4.17
CA TRP A 852 26.27 -10.20 4.88
C TRP A 852 26.33 -11.29 5.96
N LYS A 853 27.56 -11.72 6.25
CA LYS A 853 27.88 -12.67 7.30
C LYS A 853 29.16 -12.23 8.02
N LYS A 854 29.17 -12.38 9.34
CA LYS A 854 30.32 -12.16 10.21
C LYS A 854 30.75 -13.49 10.84
N GLU A 855 32.01 -13.86 10.69
CA GLU A 855 32.62 -15.04 11.32
C GLU A 855 33.98 -14.65 11.89
N GLY A 856 34.10 -14.65 13.22
CA GLY A 856 35.28 -14.10 13.90
C GLY A 856 35.49 -12.63 13.49
N ASP A 857 36.69 -12.33 13.01
CA ASP A 857 37.10 -11.00 12.55
C ASP A 857 36.87 -10.78 11.04
N THR A 858 36.25 -11.76 10.36
CA THR A 858 35.94 -11.66 8.93
C THR A 858 34.51 -11.19 8.71
N PHE A 859 34.34 -10.22 7.81
CA PHE A 859 33.05 -9.75 7.32
C PHE A 859 32.93 -10.00 5.82
N GLU A 860 31.96 -10.81 5.41
CA GLU A 860 31.63 -11.08 4.01
C GLU A 860 30.33 -10.37 3.65
N LEU A 861 30.31 -9.67 2.51
CA LEU A 861 29.13 -9.01 1.94
C LEU A 861 28.97 -9.44 0.47
N ARG A 862 27.82 -10.02 0.15
CA ARG A 862 27.38 -10.33 -1.22
C ARG A 862 26.34 -9.32 -1.66
N VAL A 863 26.57 -8.70 -2.81
CA VAL A 863 25.66 -7.69 -3.37
C VAL A 863 25.31 -8.00 -4.81
N LYS A 864 24.07 -7.66 -5.18
CA LYS A 864 23.59 -7.61 -6.56
C LYS A 864 23.08 -6.20 -6.84
N ILE A 865 23.64 -5.56 -7.87
CA ILE A 865 23.28 -4.22 -8.31
C ILE A 865 22.61 -4.31 -9.70
N PRO A 866 21.35 -3.87 -9.88
CA PRO A 866 20.65 -3.98 -11.16
C PRO A 866 21.36 -3.27 -12.31
N ALA A 867 21.22 -3.81 -13.53
CA ALA A 867 21.71 -3.15 -14.73
C ALA A 867 21.16 -1.72 -14.87
N ASN A 868 21.92 -0.84 -15.51
CA ASN A 868 21.63 0.59 -15.68
C ASN A 868 21.69 1.45 -14.39
N THR A 869 22.03 0.86 -13.24
CA THR A 869 22.24 1.57 -11.97
C THR A 869 23.71 1.56 -11.55
N THR A 870 24.04 2.33 -10.51
CA THR A 870 25.35 2.34 -9.85
C THR A 870 25.17 2.30 -8.34
N ALA A 871 26.17 1.81 -7.60
CA ALA A 871 26.12 1.77 -6.14
C ALA A 871 27.36 2.36 -5.48
N GLN A 872 27.15 3.01 -4.33
CA GLN A 872 28.19 3.24 -3.34
C GLN A 872 28.08 2.16 -2.27
N ILE A 873 29.15 1.41 -2.04
CA ILE A 873 29.21 0.32 -1.07
C ILE A 873 30.16 0.72 0.05
N CYS A 874 29.69 0.77 1.29
CA CYS A 874 30.48 1.10 2.46
C CYS A 874 30.59 -0.13 3.37
N LEU A 875 31.79 -0.71 3.40
CA LEU A 875 32.11 -1.95 4.12
C LEU A 875 32.58 -1.63 5.55
N PRO A 876 31.96 -2.20 6.60
CA PRO A 876 32.49 -2.11 7.96
C PRO A 876 33.94 -2.62 8.00
N SER A 877 34.88 -1.77 8.43
CA SER A 877 36.31 -2.11 8.43
C SER A 877 37.09 -1.22 9.41
N SER A 878 38.35 -1.58 9.66
CA SER A 878 39.31 -0.73 10.37
C SER A 878 40.27 -0.07 9.40
N THR A 879 40.94 1.01 9.82
CA THR A 879 41.96 1.67 9.00
C THR A 879 43.06 0.71 8.59
N GLY A 880 43.14 0.42 7.29
CA GLY A 880 44.12 -0.49 6.69
C GLY A 880 43.72 -1.98 6.72
N SER A 881 42.46 -2.32 6.96
CA SER A 881 41.94 -3.68 6.74
C SER A 881 42.21 -4.15 5.30
N LYS A 882 42.44 -5.46 5.13
CA LYS A 882 42.56 -6.07 3.82
C LYS A 882 41.17 -6.34 3.27
N ILE A 883 40.88 -5.80 2.09
CA ILE A 883 39.61 -6.01 1.41
C ILE A 883 39.86 -6.76 0.11
N MET A 884 39.14 -7.85 -0.05
CA MET A 884 39.12 -8.64 -1.27
C MET A 884 37.75 -8.55 -1.92
N GLU A 885 37.71 -8.55 -3.24
CA GLU A 885 36.50 -8.75 -4.03
C GLU A 885 36.68 -10.02 -4.87
N SER A 886 35.77 -10.99 -4.71
CA SER A 886 35.83 -12.30 -5.36
C SER A 886 37.21 -12.99 -5.27
N GLY A 887 37.89 -12.82 -4.13
CA GLY A 887 39.21 -13.39 -3.85
C GLY A 887 40.41 -12.56 -4.35
N CYS A 888 40.18 -11.43 -5.02
CA CYS A 888 41.21 -10.54 -5.54
C CYS A 888 41.35 -9.27 -4.68
N SER A 889 42.57 -8.77 -4.50
CA SER A 889 42.79 -7.48 -3.81
C SER A 889 42.20 -6.31 -4.60
N LEU A 890 41.58 -5.35 -3.91
CA LEU A 890 40.97 -4.17 -4.58
C LEU A 890 41.96 -3.42 -5.49
N ASN A 891 43.25 -3.39 -5.16
CA ASN A 891 44.26 -2.65 -5.94
C ASN A 891 44.50 -3.22 -7.36
N VAL A 892 44.05 -4.45 -7.63
CA VAL A 892 44.20 -5.08 -8.95
C VAL A 892 42.91 -5.05 -9.78
N ILE A 893 41.81 -4.52 -9.23
CA ILE A 893 40.50 -4.49 -9.86
C ILE A 893 40.24 -3.08 -10.40
N GLN A 894 40.10 -2.96 -11.72
CA GLN A 894 40.01 -1.64 -12.39
C GLN A 894 38.59 -1.04 -12.40
N ASP A 895 37.55 -1.87 -12.23
CA ASP A 895 36.16 -1.44 -12.33
C ASP A 895 35.52 -1.07 -10.98
N ILE A 896 36.32 -1.06 -9.91
CA ILE A 896 35.92 -0.64 -8.57
C ILE A 896 36.76 0.57 -8.17
N LYS A 897 36.09 1.66 -7.79
CA LYS A 897 36.75 2.88 -7.36
C LYS A 897 36.72 2.99 -5.84
N ASN A 898 37.90 3.04 -5.22
CA ASN A 898 38.02 3.23 -3.78
C ASN A 898 37.83 4.72 -3.42
N LEU A 899 36.80 5.02 -2.62
CA LEU A 899 36.48 6.37 -2.14
C LEU A 899 37.17 6.71 -0.81
N GLY A 900 37.85 5.75 -0.19
CA GLY A 900 38.59 5.91 1.05
C GLY A 900 37.86 5.40 2.29
N TYR A 901 38.50 5.61 3.43
CA TYR A 901 37.99 5.23 4.75
C TYR A 901 37.32 6.42 5.43
N VAL A 902 36.08 6.25 5.89
CA VAL A 902 35.29 7.25 6.60
C VAL A 902 34.48 6.56 7.69
N ASP A 903 34.62 7.03 8.94
CA ASP A 903 33.79 6.66 10.10
C ASP A 903 33.59 5.15 10.34
N GLY A 904 34.65 4.34 10.21
CA GLY A 904 34.56 2.88 10.42
C GLY A 904 34.20 2.09 9.16
N PHE A 905 34.15 2.75 7.99
CA PHE A 905 33.80 2.12 6.73
C PHE A 905 34.85 2.40 5.66
N THR A 906 35.13 1.40 4.83
CA THR A 906 35.80 1.63 3.54
C THR A 906 34.72 1.72 2.47
N CYS A 907 34.62 2.88 1.81
CA CYS A 907 33.60 3.12 0.80
C CYS A 907 34.15 2.95 -0.61
N LEU A 908 33.35 2.31 -1.46
CA LEU A 908 33.66 1.94 -2.83
C LEU A 908 32.55 2.43 -3.75
N GLU A 909 32.86 2.75 -5.00
CA GLU A 909 31.90 3.03 -6.06
C GLU A 909 31.99 1.91 -7.11
N VAL A 910 30.84 1.33 -7.45
CA VAL A 910 30.69 0.22 -8.40
C VAL A 910 29.52 0.46 -9.36
N GLY A 911 29.57 -0.16 -10.54
CA GLY A 911 28.42 -0.24 -11.44
C GLY A 911 27.48 -1.39 -11.09
N SER A 912 26.69 -1.81 -12.08
CA SER A 912 25.81 -2.98 -11.99
C SER A 912 26.58 -4.30 -11.96
N GLY A 913 25.96 -5.34 -11.43
CA GLY A 913 26.50 -6.71 -11.40
C GLY A 913 26.52 -7.32 -10.00
N ASP A 914 27.10 -8.50 -9.92
CA ASP A 914 27.25 -9.26 -8.68
C ASP A 914 28.68 -9.10 -8.13
N TYR A 915 28.80 -8.81 -6.83
CA TYR A 915 30.07 -8.63 -6.14
C TYR A 915 30.07 -9.39 -4.81
N THR A 916 31.25 -9.89 -4.41
CA THR A 916 31.46 -10.49 -3.08
C THR A 916 32.66 -9.85 -2.44
N PHE A 917 32.44 -9.04 -1.40
CA PHE A 917 33.49 -8.39 -0.63
C PHE A 917 33.80 -9.17 0.63
N VAL A 918 35.09 -9.34 0.93
CA VAL A 918 35.56 -9.93 2.19
C VAL A 918 36.51 -8.94 2.84
N VAL A 919 36.17 -8.53 4.06
CA VAL A 919 37.03 -7.71 4.93
C VAL A 919 37.66 -8.65 5.96
N GLY A 920 38.99 -8.67 6.00
CA GLY A 920 39.76 -9.37 7.01
C GLY A 920 40.75 -8.46 7.73
N ASP A 921 41.28 -8.95 8.84
CA ASP A 921 42.32 -8.27 9.60
C ASP A 921 43.66 -8.20 8.84
N LYS A 922 44.52 -7.30 9.33
CA LYS A 922 45.81 -6.94 8.73
C LYS A 922 46.77 -8.09 8.55
#